data_AF-A0AAF0EMF5-F1
#
_entry.id   AF-A0AAF0EMF5-F1
#
_cell.length_a   1.000
_cell.length_b   1.000
_cell.length_c   1.000
_cell.angle_alpha   90.00
_cell.angle_beta   90.00
_cell.angle_gamma   90.00
#
_symmetry.space_group_name_H-M   'P 1'
#
loop_
_entity.id
_entity.type
_entity.pdbx_description
1 polymer ?
#
loop_
_entity_poly.entity_id
_entity_poly.type
_entity_poly.pdbx_seq_one_letter_code
_entity_poly.pdbx_strand_id
1 'polypeptide(L)'
;MEGKARGYLIKSFSTLMDEPFAGIIYLEGSGITVFQSLKGKRINYVGEFGKIQVDELAASHSISQDEYTTVRVVVVQRKRRDPNDVKMLRIDELACLGCCCFCSILYIANTLFLESHPDKVRAFLRAIKCATDYVTSFPVQDWEELKLYKKSMNTPVNEKMFERSFVYLSRDCANVQRDWNKVINYCKRLEIVSPDFQPNMTNSFISWNLLPDVEDPTAKQIAIAFDKTQTVLGRAWIDDVQRWSEGGDDETGFRLRGAIISPHDGYYFGKDPYAAILLRCFSNKRVSTATMWGKVSQPDNNKDIYGELVRGTVSAYQFGETNSFDVDEMSAALLRQLEGMSIYLPGRDSRAVNARRADIRHRLALMIKNYKQSHPLSPASIDLVGAVQRQYRFVDSVWQLGWLAQPETLDTKSALLRYRAWVSLVSLKAGLLVPTLDIDLCWHTHMLSARYYWDMTTTVGLFLDHEDKVEEKDMEEAASKTEYIWSHVFGQPYAASSVEKKRFLSKWKGKSRAQTPTRYPFSKTQTAIPFENLDPLLGCTVSMSLDDVEKKLVGQKRGGYCYEQNILFMHVLKEIGFKNVTPHSGRVYWIERPGYVPPRTHMLVSLDVEGTPYLADVGFGAATFSGPVRFVVDEPQELPRNKIRLVDVKDQEEFGGSEYLVQVFLKDKWKNVYAFHAHPAIESDLEVSNFYIGNSTKSIFKNKFMAAVHGPDYNAAMTNCNLNIHYLDGREEKHSLSPEQAVEKLRTVFHIDVPDTADLHGVFARLEGP
;
A
#
# COMPACT_ATOMS: atom_id res chain seq x y z
N MET A 1 -16.62 35.27 -15.60
CA MET A 1 -16.49 36.69 -15.16
C MET A 1 -15.57 37.47 -16.08
N GLU A 2 -14.32 37.03 -16.30
CA GLU A 2 -13.36 37.66 -17.22
C GLU A 2 -13.93 37.93 -18.64
N GLY A 3 -14.63 36.95 -19.23
CA GLY A 3 -15.27 37.17 -20.53
C GLY A 3 -16.34 38.29 -20.51
N LYS A 4 -17.12 38.40 -19.45
CA LYS A 4 -18.14 39.47 -19.31
C LYS A 4 -17.48 40.83 -19.04
N ALA A 5 -16.39 40.86 -18.26
CA ALA A 5 -15.56 42.05 -18.07
C ALA A 5 -14.94 42.54 -19.39
N ARG A 6 -14.61 41.62 -20.30
CA ARG A 6 -14.16 41.91 -21.67
C ARG A 6 -15.29 42.21 -22.66
N GLY A 7 -16.53 42.35 -22.20
CA GLY A 7 -17.69 42.71 -23.02
C GLY A 7 -18.39 41.54 -23.73
N TYR A 8 -18.00 40.28 -23.49
CA TYR A 8 -18.65 39.13 -24.10
C TYR A 8 -20.00 38.82 -23.41
N LEU A 9 -21.05 38.62 -24.20
CA LEU A 9 -22.42 38.29 -23.76
C LEU A 9 -22.56 36.81 -23.32
N ILE A 10 -21.89 36.42 -22.24
CA ILE A 10 -21.82 35.04 -21.76
C ILE A 10 -22.71 34.76 -20.54
N LYS A 11 -23.27 33.55 -20.47
CA LYS A 11 -24.01 32.97 -19.33
C LYS A 11 -23.45 31.57 -19.00
N SER A 12 -23.41 31.23 -17.70
CA SER A 12 -22.94 29.92 -17.21
C SER A 12 -24.10 29.12 -16.64
N PHE A 13 -24.06 27.79 -16.78
CA PHE A 13 -25.21 26.95 -16.45
C PHE A 13 -24.96 25.71 -15.61
N SER A 14 -23.71 25.33 -15.34
CA SER A 14 -23.39 24.22 -14.43
C SER A 14 -21.90 24.22 -14.07
N THR A 15 -21.57 23.56 -12.95
CA THR A 15 -20.20 23.32 -12.46
C THR A 15 -19.95 21.83 -12.32
N LEU A 16 -18.74 21.36 -12.66
CA LEU A 16 -18.35 19.94 -12.53
C LEU A 16 -17.56 19.61 -11.26
N MET A 17 -16.99 20.61 -10.58
CA MET A 17 -16.18 20.42 -9.37
C MET A 17 -16.61 21.36 -8.25
N ASP A 18 -16.79 20.79 -7.07
CA ASP A 18 -17.08 21.45 -5.80
C ASP A 18 -15.77 21.77 -5.07
N GLU A 19 -15.44 23.07 -4.99
CA GLU A 19 -14.44 23.63 -4.07
C GLU A 19 -12.99 23.08 -4.14
N PRO A 20 -12.32 23.08 -5.30
CA PRO A 20 -10.91 22.69 -5.42
C PRO A 20 -9.95 23.71 -4.79
N PHE A 21 -8.87 23.24 -4.14
CA PHE A 21 -7.88 24.12 -3.50
C PHE A 21 -7.07 24.94 -4.52
N ALA A 22 -6.87 26.23 -4.26
CA ALA A 22 -5.86 27.07 -4.91
C ALA A 22 -5.02 27.80 -3.86
N GLY A 23 -3.74 27.98 -4.15
CA GLY A 23 -2.77 28.42 -3.16
C GLY A 23 -1.36 28.50 -3.69
N ILE A 24 -0.48 29.09 -2.88
CA ILE A 24 0.95 29.15 -3.16
C ILE A 24 1.57 27.84 -2.67
N ILE A 25 2.06 27.05 -3.61
CA ILE A 25 2.77 25.81 -3.34
C ILE A 25 4.24 26.12 -3.08
N TYR A 26 4.79 25.59 -1.98
CA TYR A 26 6.17 25.82 -1.58
C TYR A 26 6.80 24.55 -1.00
N LEU A 27 8.13 24.58 -0.81
CA LEU A 27 8.84 23.47 -0.17
C LEU A 27 9.06 23.72 1.33
N GLU A 28 8.86 22.69 2.14
CA GLU A 28 9.29 22.61 3.52
C GLU A 28 10.81 22.87 3.58
N GLY A 29 11.22 23.86 4.38
CA GLY A 29 12.61 24.35 4.42
C GLY A 29 12.95 25.51 3.47
N SER A 30 12.02 25.97 2.62
CA SER A 30 12.21 27.20 1.81
C SER A 30 12.23 28.50 2.64
N GLY A 31 11.98 28.38 3.95
CA GLY A 31 11.77 29.49 4.88
C GLY A 31 10.37 30.09 4.80
N ILE A 32 9.47 29.49 4.01
CA ILE A 32 8.09 29.96 3.88
C ILE A 32 7.23 29.35 4.99
N THR A 33 6.62 30.20 5.81
CA THR A 33 5.75 29.80 6.94
C THR A 33 4.45 30.59 7.01
N VAL A 34 4.50 31.87 6.62
CA VAL A 34 3.36 32.81 6.51
C VAL A 34 3.52 33.65 5.24
N PHE A 35 2.48 34.36 4.79
CA PHE A 35 2.57 35.11 3.53
C PHE A 35 3.71 36.15 3.50
N GLN A 36 4.01 36.81 4.63
CA GLN A 36 5.11 37.77 4.75
C GLN A 36 6.51 37.17 4.51
N SER A 37 6.66 35.85 4.67
CA SER A 37 7.93 35.16 4.40
C SER A 37 8.29 35.07 2.90
N LEU A 38 7.39 35.53 2.02
CA LEU A 38 7.64 35.65 0.58
C LEU A 38 8.56 36.82 0.21
N LYS A 39 8.86 37.73 1.14
CA LYS A 39 9.84 38.81 0.93
C LYS A 39 11.20 38.23 0.50
N GLY A 40 11.76 38.80 -0.57
CA GLY A 40 12.99 38.38 -1.21
C GLY A 40 12.90 37.07 -2.00
N LYS A 41 11.71 36.49 -2.20
CA LYS A 41 11.52 35.21 -2.91
C LYS A 41 11.03 35.43 -4.35
N ARG A 42 11.24 34.40 -5.18
CA ARG A 42 10.66 34.29 -6.53
C ARG A 42 9.36 33.51 -6.47
N ILE A 43 8.28 34.13 -6.89
CA ILE A 43 6.93 33.57 -6.90
C ILE A 43 6.53 33.27 -8.34
N ASN A 44 6.27 32.00 -8.61
CA ASN A 44 5.79 31.57 -9.91
C ASN A 44 4.28 31.72 -9.99
N TYR A 45 3.75 32.19 -11.14
CA TYR A 45 2.32 32.30 -11.37
C TYR A 45 1.91 31.80 -12.76
N VAL A 46 0.63 31.42 -12.89
CA VAL A 46 0.01 30.94 -14.14
C VAL A 46 -1.13 31.87 -14.53
N GLY A 47 -1.19 32.23 -15.82
CA GLY A 47 -2.21 33.13 -16.35
C GLY A 47 -2.06 34.59 -15.89
N GLU A 48 -2.91 35.47 -16.41
CA GLU A 48 -2.91 36.90 -16.06
C GLU A 48 -3.54 37.13 -14.68
N PHE A 49 -4.62 36.40 -14.39
CA PHE A 49 -5.32 36.48 -13.11
C PHE A 49 -4.47 36.03 -11.91
N GLY A 50 -3.62 35.02 -12.08
CA GLY A 50 -2.72 34.57 -11.02
C GLY A 50 -1.70 35.63 -10.59
N LYS A 51 -1.27 36.52 -11.51
CA LYS A 51 -0.42 37.65 -11.16
C LYS A 51 -1.17 38.69 -10.32
N ILE A 52 -2.39 39.04 -10.74
CA ILE A 52 -3.23 40.02 -10.04
C ILE A 52 -3.47 39.57 -8.60
N GLN A 53 -3.75 38.28 -8.38
CA GLN A 53 -3.92 37.71 -7.04
C GLN A 53 -2.67 37.83 -6.18
N VAL A 54 -1.50 37.49 -6.71
CA VAL A 54 -0.23 37.59 -5.96
C VAL A 54 0.05 39.05 -5.58
N ASP A 55 -0.14 39.98 -6.52
CA ASP A 55 0.14 41.39 -6.30
C ASP A 55 -0.80 42.01 -5.25
N GLU A 56 -2.10 41.65 -5.26
CA GLU A 56 -3.07 42.12 -4.28
C GLU A 56 -2.86 41.49 -2.89
N LEU A 57 -2.55 40.20 -2.82
CA LEU A 57 -2.22 39.55 -1.55
C LEU A 57 -0.95 40.13 -0.93
N ALA A 58 0.05 40.47 -1.75
CA ALA A 58 1.24 41.19 -1.30
C ALA A 58 0.88 42.55 -0.71
N ALA A 59 0.08 43.35 -1.41
CA ALA A 59 -0.36 44.65 -0.92
C ALA A 59 -1.15 44.54 0.39
N SER A 60 -2.12 43.62 0.48
CA SER A 60 -2.93 43.41 1.69
C SER A 60 -2.13 42.91 2.89
N HIS A 61 -0.97 42.29 2.66
CA HIS A 61 -0.04 41.84 3.70
C HIS A 61 1.16 42.78 3.90
N SER A 62 1.08 44.03 3.41
CA SER A 62 2.13 45.05 3.54
C SER A 62 3.49 44.63 2.96
N ILE A 63 3.46 43.99 1.80
CA ILE A 63 4.63 43.63 0.98
C ILE A 63 4.58 44.48 -0.30
N SER A 64 5.59 45.31 -0.52
CA SER A 64 5.70 46.13 -1.73
C SER A 64 6.17 45.30 -2.93
N GLN A 65 5.86 45.74 -4.16
CA GLN A 65 6.18 45.01 -5.39
C GLN A 65 7.69 44.85 -5.66
N ASP A 66 8.53 45.69 -5.07
CA ASP A 66 9.99 45.60 -5.11
C ASP A 66 10.56 44.58 -4.10
N GLU A 67 9.76 44.13 -3.13
CA GLU A 67 10.18 43.18 -2.10
C GLU A 67 10.05 41.71 -2.52
N TYR A 68 9.56 41.40 -3.73
CA TYR A 68 9.50 40.03 -4.27
C TYR A 68 9.58 40.05 -5.79
N THR A 69 9.78 38.89 -6.41
CA THR A 69 9.85 38.78 -7.87
C THR A 69 8.81 37.80 -8.37
N THR A 70 7.98 38.20 -9.32
CA THR A 70 7.01 37.29 -9.97
C THR A 70 7.55 36.77 -11.30
N VAL A 71 7.33 35.48 -11.58
CA VAL A 71 7.77 34.82 -12.82
C VAL A 71 6.58 34.10 -13.43
N ARG A 72 6.25 34.43 -14.68
CA ARG A 72 5.22 33.72 -15.43
C ARG A 72 5.75 32.36 -15.85
N VAL A 73 5.03 31.30 -15.52
CA VAL A 73 5.44 29.94 -15.85
C VAL A 73 4.48 29.33 -16.87
N VAL A 74 5.04 28.70 -17.89
CA VAL A 74 4.34 27.72 -18.74
C VAL A 74 4.64 26.36 -18.12
N VAL A 75 3.63 25.56 -17.82
CA VAL A 75 3.81 24.30 -17.07
C VAL A 75 4.82 23.40 -17.81
N VAL A 76 6.02 23.23 -17.24
CA VAL A 76 7.02 22.27 -17.71
C VAL A 76 7.30 21.29 -16.57
N GLN A 77 7.00 20.02 -16.80
CA GLN A 77 7.40 18.94 -15.90
C GLN A 77 8.92 18.79 -15.94
N ARG A 78 9.60 19.06 -14.81
CA ARG A 78 10.93 18.48 -14.53
C ARG A 78 11.36 18.75 -13.08
N LYS A 79 11.14 17.74 -12.22
CA LYS A 79 12.02 17.22 -11.15
C LYS A 79 11.15 16.41 -10.17
N ARG A 80 11.49 15.13 -9.96
CA ARG A 80 10.90 14.29 -8.89
C ARG A 80 11.44 14.80 -7.55
N ARG A 81 10.54 15.32 -6.70
CA ARG A 81 10.82 15.72 -5.30
C ARG A 81 9.86 14.98 -4.38
N ASP A 82 10.23 14.85 -3.11
CA ASP A 82 9.42 14.20 -2.08
C ASP A 82 8.06 14.93 -1.94
N PRO A 83 6.92 14.23 -2.08
CA PRO A 83 5.60 14.85 -1.95
C PRO A 83 5.33 15.49 -0.58
N ASN A 84 5.96 14.98 0.50
CA ASN A 84 5.75 15.51 1.85
C ASN A 84 6.46 16.84 2.10
N ASP A 85 7.50 17.11 1.32
CA ASP A 85 8.21 18.39 1.34
C ASP A 85 7.36 19.48 0.69
N VAL A 86 6.24 19.17 0.03
CA VAL A 86 5.37 20.17 -0.60
C VAL A 86 4.33 20.64 0.41
N LYS A 87 4.33 21.95 0.70
CA LYS A 87 3.35 22.65 1.54
C LYS A 87 2.59 23.67 0.70
N MET A 88 1.49 24.19 1.25
CA MET A 88 0.62 25.13 0.55
C MET A 88 0.13 26.22 1.49
N LEU A 89 0.28 27.49 1.09
CA LEU A 89 -0.46 28.59 1.69
C LEU A 89 -1.78 28.73 0.94
N ARG A 90 -2.89 28.52 1.64
CA ARG A 90 -4.23 28.56 1.06
C ARG A 90 -4.67 29.98 0.76
N ILE A 91 -4.94 30.28 -0.51
CA ILE A 91 -5.35 31.63 -0.93
C ILE A 91 -6.70 31.99 -0.30
N ASP A 92 -7.59 31.03 -0.07
CA ASP A 92 -8.89 31.31 0.52
C ASP A 92 -8.83 31.73 1.98
N GLU A 93 -7.85 31.26 2.73
CA GLU A 93 -7.59 31.74 4.10
C GLU A 93 -7.01 33.15 4.06
N LEU A 94 -6.02 33.37 3.18
CA LEU A 94 -5.31 34.65 3.04
C LEU A 94 -6.19 35.78 2.48
N ALA A 95 -7.11 35.45 1.58
CA ALA A 95 -8.05 36.40 0.98
C ALA A 95 -9.38 36.50 1.74
N CYS A 96 -9.51 35.84 2.89
CA CYS A 96 -10.73 35.78 3.72
C CYS A 96 -11.97 35.27 2.96
N LEU A 97 -11.79 34.32 2.05
CA LEU A 97 -12.86 33.73 1.23
C LEU A 97 -13.50 32.50 1.92
N GLY A 98 -12.78 31.86 2.84
CA GLY A 98 -13.24 30.69 3.62
C GLY A 98 -13.37 29.37 2.85
N CYS A 99 -13.39 29.41 1.51
CA CYS A 99 -13.11 28.30 0.60
C CYS A 99 -12.76 28.85 -0.79
N CYS A 100 -11.81 28.24 -1.49
CA CYS A 100 -11.35 28.71 -2.80
C CYS A 100 -12.22 28.08 -3.89
N CYS A 101 -13.03 28.88 -4.58
CA CYS A 101 -13.86 28.43 -5.69
C CYS A 101 -13.30 28.91 -7.05
N PHE A 102 -11.98 28.82 -7.26
CA PHE A 102 -11.37 29.31 -8.51
C PHE A 102 -11.27 28.27 -9.62
N CYS A 103 -11.40 26.97 -9.32
CA CYS A 103 -11.09 25.90 -10.28
C CYS A 103 -12.31 25.08 -10.73
N SER A 104 -13.55 25.54 -10.56
CA SER A 104 -14.72 24.82 -11.10
C SER A 104 -14.70 24.83 -12.63
N ILE A 105 -14.90 23.65 -13.25
CA ILE A 105 -15.13 23.56 -14.70
C ILE A 105 -16.56 24.04 -14.94
N LEU A 106 -16.69 25.20 -15.60
CA LEU A 106 -17.96 25.82 -15.94
C LEU A 106 -18.29 25.58 -17.40
N TYR A 107 -19.54 25.21 -17.66
CA TYR A 107 -20.07 25.27 -19.02
C TYR A 107 -20.61 26.67 -19.32
N ILE A 108 -20.14 27.25 -20.43
CA ILE A 108 -20.42 28.64 -20.82
C ILE A 108 -21.11 28.64 -22.19
N ALA A 109 -22.18 29.40 -22.31
CA ALA A 109 -22.87 29.64 -23.58
C ALA A 109 -23.15 31.13 -23.77
N ASN A 110 -23.33 31.56 -25.03
CA ASN A 110 -23.80 32.90 -25.32
C ASN A 110 -25.27 33.06 -24.89
N THR A 111 -25.61 34.27 -24.44
CA THR A 111 -26.95 34.64 -23.96
C THR A 111 -28.07 34.35 -24.96
N LEU A 112 -27.88 34.73 -26.24
CA LEU A 112 -28.88 34.52 -27.30
C LEU A 112 -29.17 33.03 -27.52
N PHE A 113 -28.15 32.19 -27.40
CA PHE A 113 -28.31 30.75 -27.58
C PHE A 113 -29.17 30.15 -26.46
N LEU A 114 -28.91 30.52 -25.21
CA LEU A 114 -29.67 30.02 -24.06
C LEU A 114 -31.15 30.43 -24.13
N GLU A 115 -31.42 31.66 -24.56
CA GLU A 115 -32.78 32.18 -24.68
C GLU A 115 -33.54 31.52 -25.85
N SER A 116 -32.85 31.24 -26.96
CA SER A 116 -33.45 30.64 -28.14
C SER A 116 -33.58 29.11 -28.07
N HIS A 117 -32.82 28.43 -27.19
CA HIS A 117 -32.73 26.97 -27.16
C HIS A 117 -32.77 26.34 -25.75
N PRO A 118 -33.74 26.70 -24.89
CA PRO A 118 -33.79 26.22 -23.51
C PRO A 118 -33.87 24.69 -23.39
N ASP A 119 -34.56 24.01 -24.31
CA ASP A 119 -34.71 22.55 -24.27
C ASP A 119 -33.41 21.80 -24.63
N LYS A 120 -32.61 22.34 -25.56
CA LYS A 120 -31.28 21.77 -25.88
C LYS A 120 -30.35 21.88 -24.68
N VAL A 121 -30.42 22.99 -23.94
CA VAL A 121 -29.62 23.21 -22.72
C VAL A 121 -30.02 22.21 -21.64
N ARG A 122 -31.32 22.02 -21.41
CA ARG A 122 -31.82 20.99 -20.46
C ARG A 122 -31.39 19.57 -20.86
N ALA A 123 -31.45 19.25 -22.16
CA ALA A 123 -31.01 17.95 -22.66
C ALA A 123 -29.50 17.73 -22.44
N PHE A 124 -28.68 18.72 -22.75
CA PHE A 124 -27.24 18.68 -22.48
C PHE A 124 -26.95 18.49 -20.99
N LEU A 125 -27.63 19.23 -20.12
CA LEU A 125 -27.48 19.10 -18.67
C LEU A 125 -27.84 17.70 -18.15
N ARG A 126 -28.92 17.08 -18.66
CA ARG A 126 -29.25 15.69 -18.32
C ARG A 126 -28.16 14.71 -18.77
N ALA A 127 -27.56 14.92 -19.93
CA ALA A 127 -26.45 14.09 -20.39
C ALA A 127 -25.22 14.24 -19.49
N ILE A 128 -24.87 15.46 -19.08
CA ILE A 128 -23.79 15.71 -18.13
C ILE A 128 -24.08 15.06 -16.77
N LYS A 129 -25.31 15.18 -16.27
CA LYS A 129 -25.72 14.53 -15.01
C LYS A 129 -25.58 13.01 -15.11
N CYS A 130 -26.03 12.40 -16.19
CA CYS A 130 -25.91 10.96 -16.43
C CYS A 130 -24.44 10.51 -16.48
N ALA A 131 -23.57 11.26 -17.16
CA ALA A 131 -22.14 10.97 -17.18
C ALA A 131 -21.53 11.12 -15.77
N THR A 132 -21.90 12.16 -15.04
CA THR A 132 -21.41 12.40 -13.66
C THR A 132 -21.85 11.29 -12.71
N ASP A 133 -23.09 10.80 -12.85
CA ASP A 133 -23.61 9.66 -12.09
C ASP A 133 -22.86 8.37 -12.43
N TYR A 134 -22.52 8.17 -13.70
CA TYR A 134 -21.72 7.03 -14.14
C TYR A 134 -20.30 7.06 -13.56
N VAL A 135 -19.59 8.18 -13.71
CA VAL A 135 -18.24 8.38 -13.13
C VAL A 135 -18.27 8.17 -11.61
N THR A 136 -19.30 8.70 -10.94
CA THR A 136 -19.47 8.55 -9.48
C THR A 136 -19.73 7.10 -9.08
N SER A 137 -20.50 6.37 -9.88
CA SER A 137 -20.87 4.97 -9.60
C SER A 137 -19.79 3.97 -10.00
N PHE A 138 -18.99 4.27 -11.01
CA PHE A 138 -18.01 3.36 -11.62
C PHE A 138 -16.68 4.07 -11.90
N PRO A 139 -16.03 4.69 -10.89
CA PRO A 139 -14.88 5.55 -11.12
C PRO A 139 -13.66 4.83 -11.71
N VAL A 140 -13.45 3.56 -11.33
CA VAL A 140 -12.34 2.77 -11.87
C VAL A 140 -12.61 2.40 -13.33
N GLN A 141 -13.82 1.92 -13.63
CA GLN A 141 -14.20 1.56 -14.99
C GLN A 141 -14.20 2.77 -15.92
N ASP A 142 -14.78 3.89 -15.49
CA ASP A 142 -14.76 5.15 -16.23
C ASP A 142 -13.32 5.62 -16.50
N TRP A 143 -12.42 5.49 -15.52
CA TRP A 143 -11.00 5.80 -15.71
C TRP A 143 -10.33 4.90 -16.74
N GLU A 144 -10.59 3.58 -16.71
CA GLU A 144 -10.10 2.65 -17.74
C GLU A 144 -10.61 3.03 -19.13
N GLU A 145 -11.91 3.31 -19.26
CA GLU A 145 -12.51 3.76 -20.52
C GLU A 145 -11.92 5.09 -21.01
N LEU A 146 -11.68 6.03 -20.09
CA LEU A 146 -11.03 7.30 -20.40
C LEU A 146 -9.59 7.11 -20.86
N LYS A 147 -8.84 6.16 -20.29
CA LYS A 147 -7.48 5.81 -20.75
C LYS A 147 -7.49 5.24 -22.16
N LEU A 148 -8.49 4.43 -22.51
CA LEU A 148 -8.67 3.90 -23.87
C LEU A 148 -8.96 5.01 -24.88
N TYR A 149 -9.86 5.94 -24.52
CA TYR A 149 -10.25 7.04 -25.39
C TYR A 149 -9.16 8.13 -25.51
N LYS A 150 -8.55 8.50 -24.39
CA LYS A 150 -7.57 9.57 -24.28
C LYS A 150 -6.27 9.04 -23.69
N LYS A 151 -5.46 8.38 -24.53
CA LYS A 151 -4.18 7.74 -24.16
C LYS A 151 -3.23 8.63 -23.36
N SER A 152 -3.25 9.96 -23.55
CA SER A 152 -2.43 10.90 -22.76
C SER A 152 -2.78 10.92 -21.27
N MET A 153 -3.98 10.44 -20.88
CA MET A 153 -4.39 10.30 -19.49
C MET A 153 -3.78 9.07 -18.81
N ASN A 154 -3.24 8.11 -19.57
CA ASN A 154 -2.61 6.91 -19.04
C ASN A 154 -1.20 7.20 -18.52
N THR A 155 -1.12 7.97 -17.43
CA THR A 155 0.13 8.21 -16.69
C THR A 155 -0.17 8.16 -15.19
N PRO A 156 0.79 7.74 -14.35
CA PRO A 156 0.60 7.71 -12.89
C PRO A 156 0.19 9.06 -12.29
N VAL A 157 0.66 10.17 -12.87
CA VAL A 157 0.32 11.52 -12.40
C VAL A 157 -1.16 11.83 -12.67
N ASN A 158 -1.64 11.54 -13.87
CA ASN A 158 -3.04 11.80 -14.23
C ASN A 158 -4.00 10.89 -13.46
N GLU A 159 -3.61 9.65 -13.20
CA GLU A 159 -4.36 8.73 -12.35
C GLU A 159 -4.46 9.24 -10.91
N LYS A 160 -3.35 9.73 -10.33
CA LYS A 160 -3.39 10.41 -9.03
C LYS A 160 -4.21 11.70 -9.06
N MET A 161 -4.17 12.48 -10.14
CA MET A 161 -5.02 13.67 -10.29
C MET A 161 -6.50 13.27 -10.30
N PHE A 162 -6.88 12.23 -11.03
CA PHE A 162 -8.24 11.70 -11.03
C PHE A 162 -8.66 11.19 -9.66
N GLU A 163 -7.86 10.31 -9.04
CA GLU A 163 -8.09 9.78 -7.69
C GLU A 163 -8.33 10.90 -6.67
N ARG A 164 -7.50 11.95 -6.71
CA ARG A 164 -7.58 13.07 -5.76
C ARG A 164 -8.69 14.07 -6.09
N SER A 165 -9.08 14.20 -7.37
CA SER A 165 -10.11 15.17 -7.79
C SER A 165 -11.52 14.57 -7.78
N PHE A 166 -11.64 13.25 -7.92
CA PHE A 166 -12.91 12.50 -7.97
C PHE A 166 -13.84 12.83 -6.80
N VAL A 167 -13.27 12.88 -5.59
CA VAL A 167 -14.03 13.18 -4.37
C VAL A 167 -14.67 14.58 -4.42
N TYR A 168 -14.14 15.49 -5.22
CA TYR A 168 -14.66 16.86 -5.39
C TYR A 168 -15.62 17.03 -6.56
N LEU A 169 -15.98 15.98 -7.31
CA LEU A 169 -16.97 16.11 -8.40
C LEU A 169 -18.35 16.55 -7.88
N SER A 170 -19.01 17.51 -8.52
CA SER A 170 -20.33 17.96 -8.09
C SER A 170 -21.39 16.87 -8.32
N ARG A 171 -22.12 16.47 -7.27
CA ARG A 171 -23.16 15.41 -7.39
C ARG A 171 -24.41 15.90 -8.14
N ASP A 172 -24.80 17.14 -7.95
CA ASP A 172 -25.98 17.73 -8.57
C ASP A 172 -25.64 18.66 -9.75
N CYS A 173 -24.35 18.87 -10.04
CA CYS A 173 -23.87 19.74 -11.11
C CYS A 173 -24.45 21.17 -11.03
N ALA A 174 -24.90 21.61 -9.86
CA ALA A 174 -25.56 22.89 -9.66
C ALA A 174 -24.57 24.00 -9.30
N ASN A 175 -24.96 25.24 -9.60
CA ASN A 175 -24.22 26.40 -9.12
C ASN A 175 -24.59 26.67 -7.65
N VAL A 176 -23.59 26.93 -6.81
CA VAL A 176 -23.80 27.27 -5.39
C VAL A 176 -23.78 28.79 -5.21
N GLN A 177 -24.90 29.37 -4.77
CA GLN A 177 -25.06 30.85 -4.69
C GLN A 177 -24.03 31.53 -3.79
N ARG A 178 -23.72 30.92 -2.65
CA ARG A 178 -22.68 31.39 -1.72
C ARG A 178 -21.32 31.55 -2.42
N ASP A 179 -20.93 30.56 -3.20
CA ASP A 179 -19.62 30.52 -3.85
C ASP A 179 -19.52 31.58 -4.94
N TRP A 180 -20.61 31.76 -5.70
CA TRP A 180 -20.74 32.88 -6.62
C TRP A 180 -20.61 34.22 -5.92
N ASN A 181 -21.29 34.43 -4.79
CA ASN A 181 -21.21 35.69 -4.05
C ASN A 181 -19.78 35.97 -3.57
N LYS A 182 -19.08 34.96 -3.04
CA LYS A 182 -17.69 35.09 -2.56
C LYS A 182 -16.75 35.49 -3.70
N VAL A 183 -16.76 34.75 -4.81
CA VAL A 183 -15.86 35.01 -5.94
C VAL A 183 -16.17 36.38 -6.56
N ILE A 184 -17.45 36.76 -6.65
CA ILE A 184 -17.86 38.07 -7.17
C ILE A 184 -17.39 39.21 -6.28
N ASN A 185 -17.57 39.09 -4.97
CA ASN A 185 -17.09 40.10 -4.03
C ASN A 185 -15.57 40.24 -4.11
N TYR A 186 -14.85 39.14 -4.31
CA TYR A 186 -13.42 39.18 -4.56
C TYR A 186 -13.08 39.86 -5.89
N CYS A 187 -13.77 39.53 -6.99
CA CYS A 187 -13.58 40.21 -8.28
C CYS A 187 -13.90 41.71 -8.22
N LYS A 188 -14.90 42.12 -7.41
CA LYS A 188 -15.21 43.53 -7.16
C LYS A 188 -14.08 44.22 -6.38
N ARG A 189 -13.54 43.56 -5.34
CA ARG A 189 -12.36 44.03 -4.58
C ARG A 189 -11.13 44.20 -5.48
N LEU A 190 -10.95 43.29 -6.43
CA LEU A 190 -9.88 43.37 -7.43
C LEU A 190 -10.18 44.36 -8.58
N GLU A 191 -11.32 45.04 -8.55
CA GLU A 191 -11.78 45.97 -9.60
C GLU A 191 -11.88 45.33 -11.01
N ILE A 192 -11.98 44.00 -11.08
CA ILE A 192 -12.13 43.25 -12.34
C ILE A 192 -13.54 43.39 -12.91
N VAL A 193 -14.52 43.57 -12.03
CA VAL A 193 -15.93 43.81 -12.39
C VAL A 193 -16.45 45.01 -11.60
N SER A 194 -17.47 45.67 -12.15
CA SER A 194 -18.06 46.85 -11.53
C SER A 194 -18.76 46.53 -10.19
N PRO A 195 -18.88 47.51 -9.26
CA PRO A 195 -19.55 47.31 -7.98
C PRO A 195 -21.01 46.84 -8.09
N ASP A 196 -21.70 47.23 -9.16
CA ASP A 196 -23.08 46.86 -9.49
C ASP A 196 -23.21 45.53 -10.25
N PHE A 197 -22.08 44.86 -10.56
CA PHE A 197 -22.09 43.59 -11.28
C PHE A 197 -22.93 42.53 -10.55
N GLN A 198 -23.83 41.88 -11.29
CA GLN A 198 -24.66 40.77 -10.83
C GLN A 198 -24.21 39.43 -11.45
N PRO A 199 -24.07 38.36 -10.65
CA PRO A 199 -23.75 37.02 -11.13
C PRO A 199 -24.91 36.45 -11.96
N ASN A 200 -24.55 35.59 -12.91
CA ASN A 200 -25.47 34.93 -13.83
C ASN A 200 -25.60 33.44 -13.49
N MET A 201 -26.37 33.16 -12.43
CA MET A 201 -26.69 31.80 -12.03
C MET A 201 -27.88 31.27 -12.86
N THR A 202 -27.74 30.10 -13.49
CA THR A 202 -28.81 29.55 -14.34
C THR A 202 -29.24 28.13 -13.93
N ASN A 203 -29.33 27.89 -12.62
CA ASN A 203 -29.89 26.64 -12.06
C ASN A 203 -31.33 26.36 -12.52
N SER A 204 -32.03 27.35 -13.09
CA SER A 204 -33.35 27.19 -13.71
C SER A 204 -33.41 26.18 -14.87
N PHE A 205 -32.26 25.78 -15.44
CA PHE A 205 -32.19 24.74 -16.46
C PHE A 205 -32.01 23.33 -15.88
N ILE A 206 -31.81 23.20 -14.57
CA ILE A 206 -31.68 21.92 -13.88
C ILE A 206 -33.07 21.35 -13.60
N SER A 207 -33.26 20.05 -13.82
CA SER A 207 -34.56 19.38 -13.70
C SER A 207 -34.60 18.29 -12.61
N TRP A 208 -33.55 18.14 -11.81
CA TRP A 208 -33.46 17.17 -10.71
C TRP A 208 -33.41 17.87 -9.35
N ASN A 209 -33.64 17.12 -8.27
CA ASN A 209 -33.61 17.65 -6.91
C ASN A 209 -32.17 18.04 -6.54
N LEU A 210 -32.02 19.24 -5.98
CA LEU A 210 -30.74 19.75 -5.51
C LEU A 210 -30.49 19.34 -4.07
N LEU A 211 -29.22 19.20 -3.71
CA LEU A 211 -28.83 19.00 -2.32
C LEU A 211 -29.01 20.32 -1.54
N PRO A 212 -29.33 20.25 -0.24
CA PRO A 212 -29.45 21.46 0.58
C PRO A 212 -28.11 22.19 0.68
N ASP A 213 -28.18 23.52 0.76
CA ASP A 213 -27.01 24.34 1.09
C ASP A 213 -26.54 24.05 2.52
N VAL A 214 -25.23 24.16 2.74
CA VAL A 214 -24.60 23.90 4.04
C VAL A 214 -23.92 25.19 4.53
N GLU A 215 -24.14 25.55 5.79
CA GLU A 215 -23.60 26.78 6.39
C GLU A 215 -22.07 26.76 6.51
N ASP A 216 -21.47 25.61 6.84
CA ASP A 216 -20.01 25.43 6.93
C ASP A 216 -19.45 24.72 5.68
N PRO A 217 -18.73 25.44 4.79
CA PRO A 217 -18.11 24.87 3.59
C PRO A 217 -17.02 23.83 3.91
N THR A 218 -16.25 24.02 4.98
CA THR A 218 -15.16 23.11 5.34
C THR A 218 -15.73 21.80 5.86
N ALA A 219 -16.78 21.87 6.69
CA ALA A 219 -17.53 20.68 7.09
C ALA A 219 -18.19 19.99 5.89
N LYS A 220 -18.72 20.75 4.91
CA LYS A 220 -19.28 20.19 3.66
C LYS A 220 -18.23 19.46 2.83
N GLN A 221 -17.02 20.01 2.66
CA GLN A 221 -15.93 19.34 1.94
C GLN A 221 -15.50 18.04 2.63
N ILE A 222 -15.33 18.07 3.95
CA ILE A 222 -15.00 16.88 4.73
C ILE A 222 -16.11 15.84 4.60
N ALA A 223 -17.38 16.27 4.69
CA ALA A 223 -18.54 15.40 4.53
C ALA A 223 -18.64 14.81 3.12
N ILE A 224 -18.45 15.58 2.04
CA ILE A 224 -18.47 15.09 0.65
C ILE A 224 -17.34 14.09 0.41
N ALA A 225 -16.13 14.42 0.87
CA ALA A 225 -14.97 13.53 0.75
C ALA A 225 -15.18 12.24 1.56
N PHE A 226 -15.77 12.33 2.75
CA PHE A 226 -16.11 11.18 3.57
C PHE A 226 -17.21 10.32 2.96
N ASP A 227 -18.34 10.91 2.59
CA ASP A 227 -19.52 10.26 2.03
C ASP A 227 -19.17 9.52 0.72
N LYS A 228 -18.51 10.18 -0.25
CA LYS A 228 -18.08 9.50 -1.48
C LYS A 228 -17.04 8.41 -1.24
N THR A 229 -16.17 8.59 -0.26
CA THR A 229 -15.24 7.54 0.18
C THR A 229 -16.03 6.33 0.69
N GLN A 230 -17.04 6.56 1.55
CA GLN A 230 -17.92 5.50 2.03
C GLN A 230 -18.71 4.85 0.88
N THR A 231 -19.27 5.62 -0.06
CA THR A 231 -20.03 5.07 -1.20
C THR A 231 -19.15 4.15 -2.05
N VAL A 232 -17.93 4.57 -2.40
CA VAL A 232 -16.99 3.77 -3.20
C VAL A 232 -16.57 2.50 -2.46
N LEU A 233 -16.24 2.63 -1.17
CA LEU A 233 -15.88 1.48 -0.33
C LEU A 233 -17.04 0.51 -0.13
N GLY A 234 -18.26 1.02 0.02
CA GLY A 234 -19.46 0.23 0.15
C GLY A 234 -19.80 -0.49 -1.14
N ARG A 235 -19.59 0.15 -2.30
CA ARG A 235 -19.71 -0.50 -3.61
C ARG A 235 -18.70 -1.63 -3.77
N ALA A 236 -17.44 -1.38 -3.43
CA ALA A 236 -16.39 -2.40 -3.45
C ALA A 236 -16.75 -3.59 -2.55
N TRP A 237 -17.31 -3.34 -1.37
CA TRP A 237 -17.80 -4.39 -0.50
C TRP A 237 -18.96 -5.17 -1.13
N ILE A 238 -19.94 -4.49 -1.72
CA ILE A 238 -21.07 -5.15 -2.39
C ILE A 238 -20.61 -5.99 -3.59
N ASP A 239 -19.65 -5.52 -4.38
CA ASP A 239 -19.07 -6.29 -5.48
C ASP A 239 -18.36 -7.56 -4.96
N ASP A 240 -17.64 -7.46 -3.84
CA ASP A 240 -16.99 -8.61 -3.19
C ASP A 240 -18.02 -9.60 -2.61
N VAL A 241 -19.12 -9.11 -1.99
CA VAL A 241 -20.24 -9.97 -1.53
C VAL A 241 -20.95 -10.62 -2.72
N GLN A 242 -21.07 -9.92 -3.84
CA GLN A 242 -21.68 -10.46 -5.06
C GLN A 242 -20.85 -11.63 -5.60
N ARG A 243 -19.53 -11.45 -5.75
CA ARG A 243 -18.60 -12.53 -6.15
C ARG A 243 -18.64 -13.70 -5.19
N TRP A 244 -18.67 -13.40 -3.89
CA TRP A 244 -18.82 -14.41 -2.84
C TRP A 244 -20.11 -15.22 -2.99
N SER A 245 -21.20 -14.59 -3.42
CA SER A 245 -22.51 -15.21 -3.55
C SER A 245 -22.64 -16.14 -4.77
N GLU A 246 -21.74 -16.04 -5.74
CA GLU A 246 -21.86 -16.73 -7.03
C GLU A 246 -21.59 -18.24 -6.97
N GLY A 247 -20.92 -18.73 -5.91
CA GLY A 247 -20.73 -20.16 -5.67
C GLY A 247 -19.45 -20.50 -4.92
N GLY A 248 -19.04 -21.77 -5.05
CA GLY A 248 -17.93 -22.35 -4.30
C GLY A 248 -18.30 -22.72 -2.86
N ASP A 249 -17.31 -23.20 -2.13
CA ASP A 249 -17.43 -23.59 -0.73
C ASP A 249 -16.45 -22.82 0.17
N ASP A 250 -16.32 -23.28 1.40
CA ASP A 250 -15.43 -22.72 2.41
C ASP A 250 -13.93 -22.80 2.04
N GLU A 251 -13.53 -23.63 1.07
CA GLU A 251 -12.14 -23.82 0.65
C GLU A 251 -11.86 -23.14 -0.70
N THR A 252 -12.75 -23.34 -1.68
CA THR A 252 -12.58 -22.97 -3.10
C THR A 252 -13.30 -21.68 -3.50
N GLY A 253 -14.21 -21.18 -2.67
CA GLY A 253 -15.02 -19.99 -2.95
C GLY A 253 -14.25 -18.67 -2.80
N PHE A 254 -14.77 -17.62 -3.46
CA PHE A 254 -14.25 -16.26 -3.31
C PHE A 254 -14.34 -15.79 -1.85
N ARG A 255 -13.34 -15.02 -1.40
CA ARG A 255 -13.25 -14.51 -0.03
C ARG A 255 -13.22 -13.00 -0.01
N LEU A 256 -13.97 -12.42 0.92
CA LEU A 256 -13.97 -10.98 1.14
C LEU A 256 -12.61 -10.51 1.69
N ARG A 257 -12.35 -9.22 1.49
CA ARG A 257 -11.16 -8.53 2.01
C ARG A 257 -10.99 -8.74 3.53
N GLY A 258 -9.76 -9.08 3.91
CA GLY A 258 -9.35 -9.31 5.29
C GLY A 258 -9.80 -10.64 5.92
N ALA A 259 -10.25 -11.61 5.11
CA ALA A 259 -10.38 -13.00 5.55
C ALA A 259 -8.98 -13.61 5.82
N ILE A 260 -8.73 -14.00 7.08
CA ILE A 260 -7.43 -14.48 7.63
C ILE A 260 -7.08 -15.91 7.15
N ILE A 261 -5.84 -16.35 7.45
CA ILE A 261 -5.05 -17.51 6.98
C ILE A 261 -5.42 -18.88 7.66
N SER A 262 -5.23 -20.04 7.00
CA SER A 262 -5.61 -21.46 7.26
C SER A 262 -4.77 -22.17 8.29
N PRO A 263 -5.41 -22.83 9.28
CA PRO A 263 -4.74 -23.49 10.40
C PRO A 263 -3.95 -24.74 10.02
N HIS A 264 -3.99 -25.20 8.77
CA HIS A 264 -3.31 -26.43 8.34
C HIS A 264 -1.97 -26.15 7.63
N ASP A 265 -1.86 -25.03 6.92
CA ASP A 265 -0.83 -24.87 5.88
C ASP A 265 -0.35 -23.41 5.66
N GLY A 266 -0.90 -22.43 6.37
CA GLY A 266 -0.50 -21.02 6.18
C GLY A 266 -1.04 -20.37 4.90
N TYR A 267 -2.06 -20.95 4.26
CA TYR A 267 -2.83 -20.34 3.14
C TYR A 267 -4.04 -19.53 3.64
N TYR A 268 -5.03 -19.08 2.87
CA TYR A 268 -6.26 -18.46 3.43
C TYR A 268 -7.03 -19.45 4.33
N PHE A 269 -7.74 -19.01 5.37
CA PHE A 269 -8.43 -19.85 6.38
C PHE A 269 -8.99 -21.13 5.77
N GLY A 270 -8.88 -22.31 6.39
CA GLY A 270 -9.54 -23.51 5.84
C GLY A 270 -11.07 -23.35 5.73
N LYS A 271 -11.66 -22.30 6.34
CA LYS A 271 -13.08 -21.95 6.28
C LYS A 271 -13.33 -20.45 6.23
N ASP A 272 -14.42 -19.99 5.66
CA ASP A 272 -14.72 -18.56 5.60
C ASP A 272 -15.29 -18.03 6.92
N PRO A 273 -14.62 -17.08 7.60
CA PRO A 273 -15.06 -16.55 8.90
C PRO A 273 -16.35 -15.73 8.83
N TYR A 274 -16.73 -15.23 7.65
CA TYR A 274 -17.90 -14.39 7.43
C TYR A 274 -19.10 -15.18 6.89
N ALA A 275 -18.92 -16.44 6.49
CA ALA A 275 -19.99 -17.24 5.89
C ALA A 275 -21.25 -17.31 6.74
N ALA A 276 -21.12 -17.45 8.06
CA ALA A 276 -22.28 -17.52 8.96
C ALA A 276 -23.14 -16.25 8.97
N ILE A 277 -22.55 -15.09 8.65
CA ILE A 277 -23.28 -13.83 8.48
C ILE A 277 -23.85 -13.76 7.06
N LEU A 278 -22.99 -13.94 6.05
CA LEU A 278 -23.32 -13.70 4.65
C LEU A 278 -24.39 -14.67 4.13
N LEU A 279 -24.33 -15.94 4.53
CA LEU A 279 -25.34 -16.95 4.16
C LEU A 279 -26.75 -16.56 4.61
N ARG A 280 -26.89 -15.89 5.76
CA ARG A 280 -28.17 -15.45 6.34
C ARG A 280 -28.67 -14.13 5.77
N CYS A 281 -27.76 -13.29 5.29
CA CYS A 281 -28.08 -11.93 4.87
C CYS A 281 -28.39 -11.86 3.38
N PHE A 282 -27.73 -12.68 2.55
CA PHE A 282 -27.79 -12.55 1.10
C PHE A 282 -28.22 -13.84 0.40
N SER A 283 -28.91 -13.68 -0.73
CA SER A 283 -29.10 -14.75 -1.71
C SER A 283 -27.75 -15.18 -2.25
N ASN A 284 -27.51 -16.49 -2.29
CA ASN A 284 -26.21 -17.05 -2.68
C ASN A 284 -26.32 -18.51 -3.13
N LYS A 285 -25.36 -18.93 -3.94
CA LYS A 285 -25.16 -20.32 -4.39
C LYS A 285 -24.07 -21.04 -3.60
N ARG A 286 -23.58 -20.45 -2.50
CA ARG A 286 -22.47 -20.95 -1.69
C ARG A 286 -22.87 -22.24 -0.97
N VAL A 287 -22.02 -23.27 -1.04
CA VAL A 287 -22.20 -24.49 -0.24
C VAL A 287 -21.51 -24.29 1.11
N SER A 288 -22.29 -24.40 2.19
CA SER A 288 -21.78 -24.24 3.56
C SER A 288 -21.27 -25.58 4.05
N THR A 289 -20.00 -25.69 4.47
CA THR A 289 -19.48 -26.89 5.16
C THR A 289 -19.38 -26.68 6.67
N ALA A 290 -20.07 -25.67 7.19
CA ALA A 290 -19.90 -25.17 8.54
C ALA A 290 -20.60 -26.02 9.61
N THR A 291 -19.84 -26.87 10.30
CA THR A 291 -19.81 -26.75 11.77
C THR A 291 -18.52 -26.05 12.16
N MET A 292 -18.65 -24.93 12.87
CA MET A 292 -17.53 -24.04 13.18
C MET A 292 -16.55 -24.65 14.21
N TRP A 293 -16.83 -25.85 14.74
CA TRP A 293 -16.10 -26.47 15.85
C TRP A 293 -15.45 -27.83 15.53
N GLY A 294 -15.15 -28.10 14.26
CA GLY A 294 -14.24 -29.19 13.89
C GLY A 294 -14.85 -30.60 13.78
N LYS A 295 -16.16 -30.74 13.56
CA LYS A 295 -16.71 -32.02 13.05
C LYS A 295 -17.25 -31.85 11.65
N VAL A 296 -16.73 -32.64 10.72
CA VAL A 296 -17.33 -32.85 9.40
C VAL A 296 -18.76 -33.32 9.64
N SER A 297 -19.74 -32.43 9.45
CA SER A 297 -21.08 -32.89 9.14
C SER A 297 -21.23 -32.86 7.63
N GLN A 298 -22.09 -33.73 7.12
CA GLN A 298 -22.44 -33.81 5.72
C GLN A 298 -22.73 -32.40 5.14
N PRO A 299 -22.46 -32.18 3.84
CA PRO A 299 -22.61 -30.89 3.14
C PRO A 299 -24.02 -30.26 3.15
N ASP A 300 -24.97 -30.87 3.86
CA ASP A 300 -26.40 -30.51 3.84
C ASP A 300 -27.00 -30.32 5.25
N ASN A 301 -26.18 -30.00 6.25
CA ASN A 301 -26.73 -29.57 7.54
C ASN A 301 -27.14 -28.09 7.48
N ASN A 302 -28.45 -27.82 7.42
CA ASN A 302 -29.05 -26.49 7.61
C ASN A 302 -28.87 -25.95 9.05
N LYS A 303 -27.74 -26.22 9.71
CA LYS A 303 -27.51 -25.87 11.11
C LYS A 303 -26.04 -25.57 11.36
N ASP A 304 -25.78 -24.44 11.99
CA ASP A 304 -24.47 -24.07 12.51
C ASP A 304 -24.54 -23.74 14.01
N ILE A 305 -23.52 -23.06 14.53
CA ILE A 305 -23.35 -22.75 15.95
C ILE A 305 -24.34 -21.69 16.46
N TYR A 306 -25.00 -20.99 15.53
CA TYR A 306 -26.09 -20.05 15.73
C TYR A 306 -27.45 -20.70 15.41
N GLY A 307 -27.52 -22.04 15.39
CA GLY A 307 -28.76 -22.77 15.19
C GLY A 307 -29.08 -22.98 13.70
N GLU A 308 -30.37 -23.04 13.38
CA GLU A 308 -30.81 -23.33 12.01
C GLU A 308 -30.38 -22.20 11.05
N LEU A 309 -29.85 -22.58 9.90
CA LEU A 309 -29.39 -21.69 8.84
C LEU A 309 -30.56 -21.37 7.91
N VAL A 310 -31.20 -20.22 8.12
CA VAL A 310 -32.15 -19.63 7.18
C VAL A 310 -31.38 -18.72 6.23
N ARG A 311 -31.34 -19.06 4.94
CA ARG A 311 -30.60 -18.30 3.94
C ARG A 311 -31.29 -17.00 3.57
N GLY A 312 -30.49 -15.96 3.30
CA GLY A 312 -30.99 -14.67 2.82
C GLY A 312 -31.57 -14.79 1.40
N THR A 313 -32.50 -13.90 1.06
CA THR A 313 -33.16 -13.87 -0.27
C THR A 313 -32.83 -12.61 -1.06
N VAL A 314 -32.27 -11.59 -0.42
CA VAL A 314 -31.93 -10.30 -1.05
C VAL A 314 -30.58 -10.42 -1.76
N SER A 315 -30.46 -9.92 -2.99
CA SER A 315 -29.17 -9.87 -3.69
C SER A 315 -28.25 -8.81 -3.06
N ALA A 316 -26.94 -8.98 -3.19
CA ALA A 316 -25.97 -8.01 -2.67
C ALA A 316 -26.21 -6.60 -3.23
N TYR A 317 -26.44 -6.49 -4.54
CA TYR A 317 -26.69 -5.21 -5.19
C TYR A 317 -27.97 -4.52 -4.70
N GLN A 318 -29.08 -5.26 -4.60
CA GLN A 318 -30.34 -4.72 -4.11
C GLN A 318 -30.20 -4.20 -2.66
N PHE A 319 -29.42 -4.91 -1.83
CA PHE A 319 -29.10 -4.47 -0.49
C PHE A 319 -28.24 -3.19 -0.50
N GLY A 320 -27.24 -3.11 -1.35
CA GLY A 320 -26.42 -1.91 -1.54
C GLY A 320 -27.24 -0.69 -1.96
N GLU A 321 -28.09 -0.84 -2.97
CA GLU A 321 -28.97 0.24 -3.47
C GLU A 321 -29.93 0.76 -2.38
N THR A 322 -30.50 -0.14 -1.58
CA THR A 322 -31.45 0.22 -0.51
C THR A 322 -30.78 1.03 0.60
N ASN A 323 -29.46 0.91 0.77
CA ASN A 323 -28.68 1.58 1.80
C ASN A 323 -27.65 2.54 1.18
N SER A 324 -27.93 3.06 -0.02
CA SER A 324 -27.13 4.08 -0.71
C SER A 324 -25.65 3.73 -0.92
N PHE A 325 -25.28 2.45 -0.83
CA PHE A 325 -23.89 1.98 -0.73
C PHE A 325 -23.06 2.65 0.37
N ASP A 326 -23.71 3.22 1.40
CA ASP A 326 -23.01 3.75 2.56
C ASP A 326 -22.62 2.60 3.50
N VAL A 327 -21.32 2.48 3.80
CA VAL A 327 -20.77 1.36 4.58
C VAL A 327 -21.35 1.33 6.01
N ASP A 328 -21.63 2.49 6.60
CA ASP A 328 -22.19 2.61 7.94
C ASP A 328 -23.67 2.25 7.95
N GLU A 329 -24.46 2.76 7.00
CA GLU A 329 -25.87 2.42 6.86
C GLU A 329 -26.06 0.92 6.60
N MET A 330 -25.29 0.36 5.67
CA MET A 330 -25.32 -1.07 5.36
C MET A 330 -24.88 -1.93 6.55
N SER A 331 -23.81 -1.55 7.26
CA SER A 331 -23.37 -2.26 8.47
C SER A 331 -24.45 -2.25 9.55
N ALA A 332 -25.10 -1.10 9.78
CA ALA A 332 -26.20 -0.98 10.74
C ALA A 332 -27.42 -1.80 10.31
N ALA A 333 -27.74 -1.85 9.01
CA ALA A 333 -28.84 -2.64 8.46
C ALA A 333 -28.61 -4.15 8.64
N LEU A 334 -27.40 -4.65 8.35
CA LEU A 334 -27.03 -6.05 8.60
C LEU A 334 -27.16 -6.41 10.08
N LEU A 335 -26.67 -5.53 10.97
CA LEU A 335 -26.76 -5.78 12.40
C LEU A 335 -28.22 -5.90 12.86
N ARG A 336 -29.10 -4.97 12.45
CA ARG A 336 -30.53 -5.03 12.76
C ARG A 336 -31.18 -6.31 12.25
N GLN A 337 -30.85 -6.73 11.03
CA GLN A 337 -31.35 -7.97 10.44
C GLN A 337 -30.94 -9.19 11.26
N LEU A 338 -29.66 -9.29 11.64
CA LEU A 338 -29.13 -10.42 12.42
C LEU A 338 -29.69 -10.46 13.85
N GLU A 339 -29.89 -9.31 14.49
CA GLU A 339 -30.47 -9.23 15.83
C GLU A 339 -31.97 -9.58 15.85
N GLY A 340 -32.68 -9.33 14.74
CA GLY A 340 -34.08 -9.70 14.55
C GLY A 340 -34.31 -11.19 14.25
N MET A 341 -33.27 -11.94 13.87
CA MET A 341 -33.39 -13.37 13.62
C MET A 341 -33.38 -14.18 14.93
N SER A 342 -34.17 -15.26 15.00
CA SER A 342 -34.20 -16.19 16.15
C SER A 342 -32.96 -17.12 16.24
N ILE A 343 -31.80 -16.67 15.74
CA ILE A 343 -30.53 -17.42 15.59
C ILE A 343 -29.78 -17.66 16.91
N TYR A 344 -30.39 -17.34 18.05
CA TYR A 344 -29.73 -17.49 19.35
C TYR A 344 -30.39 -18.54 20.24
N LEU A 345 -31.51 -19.13 19.83
CA LEU A 345 -32.42 -19.84 20.74
C LEU A 345 -32.57 -21.33 20.40
N PRO A 346 -31.67 -22.17 20.95
CA PRO A 346 -32.11 -23.45 21.49
C PRO A 346 -31.68 -23.61 22.95
N GLY A 347 -32.64 -23.70 23.87
CA GLY A 347 -32.42 -24.23 25.23
C GLY A 347 -31.70 -23.32 26.25
N ARG A 348 -32.30 -22.17 26.59
CA ARG A 348 -32.19 -21.36 27.84
C ARG A 348 -30.85 -21.38 28.64
N ASP A 349 -29.80 -20.73 28.11
CA ASP A 349 -28.78 -20.04 28.92
C ASP A 349 -28.52 -18.63 28.36
N SER A 350 -28.85 -17.60 29.16
CA SER A 350 -28.69 -16.19 28.77
C SER A 350 -27.23 -15.80 28.50
N ARG A 351 -26.26 -16.47 29.15
CA ARG A 351 -24.83 -16.22 28.92
C ARG A 351 -24.39 -16.68 27.54
N ALA A 352 -24.79 -17.89 27.14
CA ALA A 352 -24.47 -18.44 25.81
C ALA A 352 -25.08 -17.61 24.67
N VAL A 353 -26.31 -17.12 24.85
CA VAL A 353 -26.99 -16.22 23.90
C VAL A 353 -26.21 -14.92 23.72
N ASN A 354 -25.81 -14.28 24.84
CA ASN A 354 -25.06 -13.03 24.80
C ASN A 354 -23.67 -13.20 24.17
N ALA A 355 -22.99 -14.33 24.44
CA ALA A 355 -21.71 -14.64 23.81
C ALA A 355 -21.82 -14.76 22.28
N ARG A 356 -22.85 -15.44 21.77
CA ARG A 356 -23.09 -15.57 20.32
C ARG A 356 -23.45 -14.24 19.66
N ARG A 357 -24.24 -13.39 20.32
CA ARG A 357 -24.53 -12.02 19.86
C ARG A 357 -23.26 -11.18 19.75
N ALA A 358 -22.41 -11.24 20.77
CA ALA A 358 -21.14 -10.52 20.78
C ALA A 358 -20.22 -10.98 19.64
N ASP A 359 -20.14 -12.28 19.38
CA ASP A 359 -19.33 -12.84 18.29
C ASP A 359 -19.82 -12.40 16.89
N ILE A 360 -21.13 -12.43 16.61
CA ILE A 360 -21.68 -11.92 15.33
C ILE A 360 -21.39 -10.43 15.14
N ARG A 361 -21.63 -9.61 16.17
CA ARG A 361 -21.34 -8.17 16.13
C ARG A 361 -19.87 -7.91 15.82
N HIS A 362 -18.99 -8.67 16.46
CA HIS A 362 -17.56 -8.54 16.28
C HIS A 362 -17.11 -8.96 14.87
N ARG A 363 -17.62 -10.09 14.35
CA ARG A 363 -17.34 -10.53 12.97
C ARG A 363 -17.81 -9.52 11.93
N LEU A 364 -19.01 -8.97 12.12
CA LEU A 364 -19.52 -7.89 11.27
C LEU A 364 -18.61 -6.67 11.36
N ALA A 365 -18.23 -6.23 12.56
CA ALA A 365 -17.33 -5.11 12.75
C ALA A 365 -15.97 -5.33 12.08
N LEU A 366 -15.38 -6.53 12.19
CA LEU A 366 -14.12 -6.88 11.51
C LEU A 366 -14.27 -6.86 9.99
N MET A 367 -15.32 -7.48 9.45
CA MET A 367 -15.60 -7.48 8.02
C MET A 367 -15.68 -6.05 7.48
N ILE A 368 -16.46 -5.19 8.14
CA ILE A 368 -16.68 -3.80 7.73
C ILE A 368 -15.44 -2.92 7.95
N LYS A 369 -14.69 -3.14 9.04
CA LYS A 369 -13.44 -2.42 9.35
C LYS A 369 -12.46 -2.47 8.18
N ASN A 370 -12.30 -3.63 7.55
CA ASN A 370 -11.38 -3.80 6.43
C ASN A 370 -11.75 -2.89 5.25
N TYR A 371 -13.03 -2.72 4.93
CA TYR A 371 -13.44 -1.78 3.89
C TYR A 371 -13.27 -0.33 4.34
N LYS A 372 -13.69 0.04 5.55
CA LYS A 372 -13.52 1.41 6.07
C LYS A 372 -12.08 1.89 6.14
N GLN A 373 -11.14 0.99 6.39
CA GLN A 373 -9.72 1.29 6.50
C GLN A 373 -8.95 1.09 5.18
N SER A 374 -9.61 0.59 4.14
CA SER A 374 -9.05 0.46 2.80
C SER A 374 -8.92 1.82 2.14
N HIS A 375 -7.94 1.93 1.24
CA HIS A 375 -7.93 3.03 0.29
C HIS A 375 -9.00 2.78 -0.80
N PRO A 376 -9.88 3.74 -1.13
CA PRO A 376 -11.07 3.51 -1.98
C PRO A 376 -10.78 2.94 -3.37
N LEU A 377 -9.60 3.27 -3.91
CA LEU A 377 -9.15 2.80 -5.23
C LEU A 377 -8.06 1.72 -5.14
N SER A 378 -7.66 1.29 -3.94
CA SER A 378 -6.65 0.24 -3.79
C SER A 378 -7.29 -1.15 -3.73
N PRO A 379 -6.68 -2.17 -4.36
CA PRO A 379 -7.06 -3.55 -4.13
C PRO A 379 -6.70 -4.03 -2.72
N ALA A 380 -5.74 -3.39 -2.05
CA ALA A 380 -5.32 -3.76 -0.70
C ALA A 380 -6.33 -3.28 0.36
N SER A 381 -6.59 -4.14 1.36
CA SER A 381 -7.53 -3.85 2.44
C SER A 381 -7.00 -2.91 3.53
N ILE A 382 -5.73 -2.52 3.42
CA ILE A 382 -5.01 -1.66 4.35
C ILE A 382 -3.93 -0.88 3.59
N ASP A 383 -3.59 0.31 4.08
CA ASP A 383 -2.34 0.99 3.72
C ASP A 383 -1.14 0.15 4.21
N LEU A 384 -0.65 -0.73 3.34
CA LEU A 384 0.47 -1.63 3.61
C LEU A 384 1.75 -0.87 3.93
N VAL A 385 1.98 0.26 3.26
CA VAL A 385 3.17 1.10 3.48
C VAL A 385 3.16 1.65 4.89
N GLY A 386 2.07 2.30 5.29
CA GLY A 386 1.90 2.80 6.65
C GLY A 386 1.92 1.68 7.69
N ALA A 387 1.37 0.50 7.39
CA ALA A 387 1.40 -0.65 8.29
C ALA A 387 2.83 -1.17 8.52
N VAL A 388 3.60 -1.34 7.45
CA VAL A 388 5.02 -1.74 7.49
C VAL A 388 5.84 -0.70 8.26
N GLN A 389 5.61 0.60 7.99
CA GLN A 389 6.26 1.70 8.72
C GLN A 389 5.99 1.68 10.23
N ARG A 390 4.75 1.40 10.66
CA ARG A 390 4.40 1.29 12.09
C ARG A 390 5.11 0.12 12.75
N GLN A 391 5.19 -1.03 12.07
CA GLN A 391 5.79 -2.25 12.58
C GLN A 391 7.32 -2.18 12.70
N TYR A 392 8.01 -1.32 11.94
CA TYR A 392 9.47 -1.17 12.07
C TYR A 392 9.93 -0.77 13.47
N ARG A 393 9.16 0.04 14.21
CA ARG A 393 9.56 0.45 15.58
C ARG A 393 9.62 -0.72 16.53
N PHE A 394 8.68 -1.65 16.40
CA PHE A 394 8.66 -2.88 17.16
C PHE A 394 9.89 -3.73 16.82
N VAL A 395 10.14 -3.97 15.53
CA VAL A 395 11.29 -4.74 15.06
C VAL A 395 12.62 -4.13 15.53
N ASP A 396 12.76 -2.81 15.47
CA ASP A 396 13.95 -2.09 15.93
C ASP A 396 14.16 -2.23 17.45
N SER A 397 13.08 -2.14 18.23
CA SER A 397 13.15 -2.33 19.69
C SER A 397 13.63 -3.73 20.06
N VAL A 398 13.14 -4.75 19.34
CA VAL A 398 13.55 -6.15 19.51
C VAL A 398 15.00 -6.37 19.05
N TRP A 399 15.41 -5.77 17.93
CA TRP A 399 16.79 -5.83 17.43
C TRP A 399 17.79 -5.24 18.44
N GLN A 400 17.49 -4.06 19.00
CA GLN A 400 18.36 -3.38 19.97
C GLN A 400 18.49 -4.13 21.30
N LEU A 401 17.60 -5.07 21.60
CA LEU A 401 17.70 -5.96 22.74
C LEU A 401 18.59 -7.18 22.45
N GLY A 402 19.04 -7.34 21.20
CA GLY A 402 19.83 -8.48 20.75
C GLY A 402 18.99 -9.70 20.37
N TRP A 403 17.67 -9.69 20.61
CA TRP A 403 16.82 -10.88 20.48
C TRP A 403 16.72 -11.44 19.05
N LEU A 404 16.94 -10.62 18.02
CA LEU A 404 16.96 -11.10 16.63
C LEU A 404 18.32 -11.66 16.19
N ALA A 405 19.41 -11.11 16.74
CA ALA A 405 20.78 -11.51 16.37
C ALA A 405 21.30 -12.67 17.24
N GLN A 406 20.84 -12.72 18.49
CA GLN A 406 21.21 -13.70 19.51
C GLN A 406 19.92 -14.15 20.24
N PRO A 407 19.08 -15.00 19.62
CA PRO A 407 17.79 -15.40 20.19
C PRO A 407 17.87 -16.02 21.59
N GLU A 408 19.01 -16.61 21.94
CA GLU A 408 19.33 -17.14 23.26
C GLU A 408 19.33 -16.09 24.39
N THR A 409 19.44 -14.80 24.05
CA THR A 409 19.35 -13.69 25.01
C THR A 409 17.92 -13.41 25.47
N LEU A 410 16.92 -13.92 24.75
CA LEU A 410 15.52 -13.88 25.15
C LEU A 410 15.21 -15.12 26.00
N ASP A 411 14.76 -14.94 27.23
CA ASP A 411 14.13 -16.02 28.01
C ASP A 411 12.75 -16.35 27.42
N THR A 412 12.77 -17.16 26.37
CA THR A 412 11.58 -17.59 25.62
C THR A 412 10.55 -18.30 26.49
N LYS A 413 10.98 -19.02 27.53
CA LYS A 413 10.06 -19.72 28.45
C LYS A 413 9.28 -18.70 29.28
N SER A 414 9.98 -17.72 29.85
CA SER A 414 9.36 -16.64 30.61
C SER A 414 8.45 -15.79 29.72
N ALA A 415 8.91 -15.39 28.54
CA ALA A 415 8.13 -14.62 27.57
C ALA A 415 6.82 -15.34 27.19
N LEU A 416 6.87 -16.65 26.91
CA LEU A 416 5.69 -17.44 26.57
C LEU A 416 4.70 -17.58 27.74
N LEU A 417 5.21 -17.79 28.97
CA LEU A 417 4.37 -17.83 30.17
C LEU A 417 3.69 -16.48 30.41
N ARG A 418 4.44 -15.38 30.25
CA ARG A 418 3.93 -14.02 30.40
C ARG A 418 2.91 -13.66 29.33
N TYR A 419 3.13 -14.08 28.09
CA TYR A 419 2.16 -13.94 27.00
C TYR A 419 0.84 -14.66 27.31
N ARG A 420 0.90 -15.91 27.79
CA ARG A 420 -0.32 -16.66 28.20
C ARG A 420 -1.05 -16.02 29.37
N ALA A 421 -0.30 -15.51 30.34
CA ALA A 421 -0.85 -14.75 31.47
C ALA A 421 -1.52 -13.46 30.98
N TRP A 422 -0.91 -12.76 30.04
CA TRP A 422 -1.46 -11.55 29.43
C TRP A 422 -2.75 -11.82 28.65
N VAL A 423 -2.81 -12.89 27.84
CA VAL A 423 -4.05 -13.30 27.16
C VAL A 423 -5.17 -13.60 28.17
N SER A 424 -4.84 -14.25 29.30
CA SER A 424 -5.80 -14.46 30.40
C SER A 424 -6.25 -13.16 31.06
N LEU A 425 -5.41 -12.13 31.08
CA LEU A 425 -5.75 -10.81 31.62
C LEU A 425 -6.64 -10.04 30.65
N VAL A 426 -6.40 -10.16 29.33
CA VAL A 426 -7.26 -9.61 28.27
C VAL A 426 -8.66 -10.22 28.31
N SER A 427 -8.80 -11.51 28.65
CA SER A 427 -10.11 -12.17 28.77
C SER A 427 -11.00 -11.58 29.88
N LEU A 428 -10.41 -10.85 30.85
CA LEU A 428 -11.16 -10.09 31.86
C LEU A 428 -11.88 -8.86 31.29
N LYS A 429 -11.62 -8.48 30.03
CA LYS A 429 -12.23 -7.34 29.34
C LYS A 429 -12.09 -6.02 30.10
N ALA A 430 -10.94 -5.81 30.74
CA ALA A 430 -10.66 -4.64 31.55
C ALA A 430 -10.38 -3.35 30.74
N GLY A 431 -10.68 -3.29 29.45
CA GLY A 431 -10.33 -2.19 28.54
C GLY A 431 -8.99 -2.39 27.83
N LEU A 432 -8.38 -1.32 27.33
CA LEU A 432 -7.10 -1.37 26.62
C LEU A 432 -5.96 -1.83 27.56
N LEU A 433 -5.22 -2.85 27.12
CA LEU A 433 -4.06 -3.40 27.81
C LEU A 433 -2.87 -3.39 26.87
N VAL A 434 -1.71 -2.96 27.34
CA VAL A 434 -0.54 -2.75 26.50
C VAL A 434 0.50 -3.83 26.79
N PRO A 435 0.94 -4.63 25.79
CA PRO A 435 1.93 -5.69 25.99
C PRO A 435 3.34 -5.12 26.21
N THR A 436 4.15 -5.77 27.05
CA THR A 436 5.61 -5.56 27.08
C THR A 436 6.27 -6.15 25.82
N LEU A 437 7.50 -5.77 25.48
CA LEU A 437 8.15 -6.17 24.21
C LEU A 437 8.26 -7.69 24.01
N ASP A 438 8.50 -8.46 25.08
CA ASP A 438 8.53 -9.92 25.08
C ASP A 438 7.14 -10.53 24.79
N ILE A 439 6.10 -9.99 25.46
CA ILE A 439 4.70 -10.38 25.26
C ILE A 439 4.26 -10.04 23.84
N ASP A 440 4.62 -8.86 23.35
CA ASP A 440 4.29 -8.34 22.02
C ASP A 440 4.99 -9.16 20.94
N LEU A 441 6.24 -9.59 21.15
CA LEU A 441 6.93 -10.52 20.26
C LEU A 441 6.24 -11.88 20.20
N CYS A 442 5.86 -12.45 21.35
CA CYS A 442 5.08 -13.69 21.37
C CYS A 442 3.72 -13.51 20.69
N TRP A 443 3.07 -12.36 20.87
CA TRP A 443 1.80 -12.05 20.26
C TRP A 443 1.91 -11.93 18.74
N HIS A 444 2.84 -11.12 18.21
CA HIS A 444 3.12 -11.02 16.78
C HIS A 444 3.46 -12.38 16.17
N THR A 445 4.30 -13.18 16.85
CA THR A 445 4.63 -14.54 16.41
C THR A 445 3.39 -15.42 16.35
N HIS A 446 2.51 -15.32 17.36
CA HIS A 446 1.27 -16.08 17.37
C HIS A 446 0.30 -15.62 16.28
N MET A 447 0.22 -14.31 15.97
CA MET A 447 -0.60 -13.79 14.87
C MET A 447 -0.21 -14.34 13.49
N LEU A 448 1.05 -14.75 13.31
CA LEU A 448 1.51 -15.44 12.09
C LEU A 448 1.02 -16.90 12.02
N SER A 449 0.59 -17.46 13.15
CA SER A 449 -0.04 -18.78 13.19
C SER A 449 -1.51 -18.66 12.83
N ALA A 450 -1.96 -19.51 11.92
CA ALA A 450 -3.36 -19.57 11.57
C ALA A 450 -4.27 -20.18 12.67
N ARG A 451 -3.71 -20.68 13.77
CA ARG A 451 -4.47 -20.99 14.99
C ARG A 451 -4.83 -19.76 15.81
N TYR A 452 -4.21 -18.62 15.56
CA TYR A 452 -4.37 -17.42 16.38
C TYR A 452 -5.83 -17.04 16.64
N TYR A 453 -6.63 -16.98 15.56
CA TYR A 453 -8.04 -16.65 15.67
C TYR A 453 -8.82 -17.64 16.53
N TRP A 454 -8.55 -18.94 16.38
CA TRP A 454 -9.16 -19.98 17.19
C TRP A 454 -8.79 -19.82 18.67
N ASP A 455 -7.50 -19.64 18.94
CA ASP A 455 -6.99 -19.52 20.30
C ASP A 455 -7.54 -18.26 21.00
N MET A 456 -7.64 -17.13 20.28
CA MET A 456 -8.23 -15.90 20.83
C MET A 456 -9.75 -16.02 21.04
N THR A 457 -10.48 -16.53 20.06
CA THR A 457 -11.95 -16.66 20.19
C THR A 457 -12.35 -17.68 21.25
N THR A 458 -11.59 -18.75 21.45
CA THR A 458 -11.86 -19.73 22.50
C THR A 458 -11.42 -19.28 23.89
N THR A 459 -10.28 -18.58 24.00
CA THR A 459 -9.71 -18.17 25.30
C THR A 459 -10.26 -16.83 25.78
N VAL A 460 -10.32 -15.84 24.88
CA VAL A 460 -10.71 -14.45 25.17
C VAL A 460 -12.19 -14.21 24.86
N GLY A 461 -12.79 -15.02 23.98
CA GLY A 461 -14.17 -14.84 23.53
C GLY A 461 -14.33 -13.78 22.43
N LEU A 462 -13.22 -13.32 21.82
CA LEU A 462 -13.19 -12.41 20.67
C LEU A 462 -11.83 -12.53 19.96
N PHE A 463 -11.75 -12.09 18.70
CA PHE A 463 -10.47 -11.94 18.01
C PHE A 463 -9.79 -10.65 18.50
N LEU A 464 -8.56 -10.79 18.97
CA LEU A 464 -7.77 -9.66 19.43
C LEU A 464 -6.95 -9.13 18.25
N ASP A 465 -7.17 -7.89 17.87
CA ASP A 465 -6.45 -7.25 16.76
C ASP A 465 -5.34 -6.34 17.30
N HIS A 466 -4.26 -6.18 16.53
CA HIS A 466 -3.12 -5.33 16.90
C HIS A 466 -3.31 -3.95 16.26
N GLU A 467 -3.90 -3.02 17.02
CA GLU A 467 -4.19 -1.65 16.54
C GLU A 467 -3.12 -0.65 16.98
N ASP A 468 -2.18 -0.34 16.08
CA ASP A 468 -1.11 0.65 16.30
C ASP A 468 -1.57 2.12 16.18
N LYS A 469 -2.87 2.41 16.07
CA LYS A 469 -3.41 3.76 15.81
C LYS A 469 -3.80 4.53 17.09
N VAL A 470 -3.49 4.01 18.27
CA VAL A 470 -3.87 4.63 19.55
C VAL A 470 -3.00 5.85 19.85
N GLU A 471 -3.60 6.95 20.29
CA GLU A 471 -2.92 8.19 20.65
C GLU A 471 -1.92 7.98 21.81
N GLU A 472 -0.80 8.69 21.78
CA GLU A 472 0.33 8.49 22.72
C GLU A 472 -0.08 8.63 24.19
N LYS A 473 -0.99 9.56 24.50
CA LYS A 473 -1.50 9.81 25.84
C LYS A 473 -2.34 8.63 26.39
N ASP A 474 -3.15 8.02 25.53
CA ASP A 474 -4.00 6.89 25.90
C ASP A 474 -3.16 5.63 26.17
N MET A 475 -1.99 5.53 25.53
CA MET A 475 -1.05 4.42 25.71
C MET A 475 -0.32 4.45 27.05
N GLU A 476 0.05 5.61 27.59
CA GLU A 476 0.69 5.71 28.91
C GLU A 476 -0.26 5.34 30.05
N GLU A 477 -1.52 5.78 29.96
CA GLU A 477 -2.56 5.43 30.92
C GLU A 477 -2.87 3.93 30.88
N ALA A 478 -3.04 3.37 29.68
CA ALA A 478 -3.26 1.95 29.48
C ALA A 478 -2.08 1.09 29.95
N ALA A 479 -0.84 1.55 29.76
CA ALA A 479 0.34 0.87 30.28
C ALA A 479 0.36 0.81 31.81
N SER A 480 0.09 1.95 32.47
CA SER A 480 0.03 2.04 33.94
C SER A 480 -1.07 1.17 34.51
N LYS A 481 -2.23 1.14 33.85
CA LYS A 481 -3.35 0.26 34.18
C LYS A 481 -3.00 -1.21 34.01
N THR A 482 -2.33 -1.57 32.92
CA THR A 482 -1.89 -2.96 32.69
C THR A 482 -0.92 -3.42 33.77
N GLU A 483 0.03 -2.56 34.14
CA GLU A 483 0.98 -2.82 35.23
C GLU A 483 0.26 -3.03 36.58
N TYR A 484 -0.73 -2.19 36.89
CA TYR A 484 -1.55 -2.33 38.09
C TYR A 484 -2.32 -3.66 38.10
N ILE A 485 -3.07 -3.98 37.04
CA ILE A 485 -3.88 -5.22 37.01
C ILE A 485 -2.96 -6.44 37.08
N TRP A 486 -1.84 -6.43 36.34
CA TRP A 486 -0.88 -7.51 36.35
C TRP A 486 -0.29 -7.77 37.74
N SER A 487 0.13 -6.72 38.45
CA SER A 487 0.70 -6.88 39.79
C SER A 487 -0.31 -7.42 40.80
N HIS A 488 -1.59 -7.06 40.67
CA HIS A 488 -2.66 -7.53 41.55
C HIS A 488 -3.08 -8.96 41.24
N VAL A 489 -3.10 -9.36 39.96
CA VAL A 489 -3.51 -10.71 39.55
C VAL A 489 -2.39 -11.72 39.75
N PHE A 490 -1.14 -11.36 39.45
CA PHE A 490 -0.02 -12.30 39.41
C PHE A 490 1.03 -12.09 40.51
N GLY A 491 0.92 -11.03 41.33
CA GLY A 491 1.84 -10.79 42.46
C GLY A 491 3.28 -10.50 42.05
N GLN A 492 3.52 -10.08 40.80
CA GLN A 492 4.85 -9.86 40.24
C GLN A 492 4.91 -8.54 39.42
N PRO A 493 6.08 -7.93 39.23
CA PRO A 493 6.24 -6.76 38.38
C PRO A 493 5.83 -7.02 36.93
N TYR A 494 5.25 -6.02 36.26
CA TYR A 494 4.85 -6.18 34.87
C TYR A 494 6.03 -6.14 33.90
N ALA A 495 6.94 -5.17 33.98
CA ALA A 495 8.20 -5.23 33.24
C ALA A 495 9.25 -6.06 34.00
N ALA A 496 10.00 -6.92 33.30
CA ALA A 496 11.03 -7.75 33.94
C ALA A 496 12.28 -6.95 34.35
N SER A 497 12.53 -5.78 33.73
CA SER A 497 13.63 -4.87 34.08
C SER A 497 13.30 -3.39 33.88
N SER A 498 14.09 -2.51 34.52
CA SER A 498 13.99 -1.04 34.35
C SER A 498 14.39 -0.55 32.96
N VAL A 499 15.26 -1.29 32.26
CA VAL A 499 15.68 -1.04 30.88
C VAL A 499 14.55 -1.38 29.91
N GLU A 500 13.91 -2.54 30.07
CA GLU A 500 12.71 -2.89 29.30
C GLU A 500 11.59 -1.90 29.57
N LYS A 501 11.39 -1.45 30.81
CA LYS A 501 10.39 -0.42 31.14
C LYS A 501 10.64 0.91 30.41
N LYS A 502 11.89 1.40 30.39
CA LYS A 502 12.25 2.63 29.64
C LYS A 502 12.09 2.47 28.13
N ARG A 503 12.49 1.32 27.57
CA ARG A 503 12.41 1.06 26.12
C ARG A 503 10.97 0.82 25.66
N PHE A 504 10.20 0.05 26.44
CA PHE A 504 8.76 -0.11 26.29
C PHE A 504 8.05 1.24 26.21
N LEU A 505 8.33 2.16 27.13
CA LEU A 505 7.74 3.50 27.09
C LEU A 505 8.24 4.32 25.89
N SER A 506 9.50 4.14 25.45
CA SER A 506 10.04 4.86 24.29
C SER A 506 9.46 4.41 22.94
N LYS A 507 9.00 3.15 22.80
CA LYS A 507 8.29 2.63 21.61
C LYS A 507 7.12 3.53 21.21
N TRP A 508 6.46 4.12 22.21
CA TRP A 508 5.22 4.87 22.06
C TRP A 508 5.42 6.40 21.93
N LYS A 509 6.62 6.94 22.25
CA LYS A 509 6.88 8.39 22.39
C LYS A 509 7.41 9.15 21.16
N GLY A 510 7.50 8.52 19.99
CA GLY A 510 8.26 9.04 18.85
C GLY A 510 7.43 9.38 17.61
N LYS A 511 7.72 10.51 16.95
CA LYS A 511 7.36 10.74 15.53
C LYS A 511 8.16 9.79 14.64
N SER A 512 7.48 9.23 13.62
CA SER A 512 8.10 8.39 12.58
C SER A 512 9.20 9.18 11.88
N ARG A 513 10.46 8.82 12.12
CA ARG A 513 11.59 9.25 11.28
C ARG A 513 11.94 8.08 10.37
N ALA A 514 12.11 8.35 9.08
CA ALA A 514 12.76 7.41 8.18
C ALA A 514 14.14 7.07 8.76
N GLN A 515 14.38 5.81 9.10
CA GLN A 515 15.58 5.36 9.85
C GLN A 515 16.26 4.16 9.18
N THR A 516 17.60 4.18 9.27
CA THR A 516 18.69 3.24 8.90
C THR A 516 18.34 1.93 8.14
N PRO A 517 18.98 1.60 6.99
CA PRO A 517 18.61 0.45 6.15
C PRO A 517 19.04 -0.88 6.78
N THR A 518 19.96 -0.85 7.75
CA THR A 518 20.28 -1.99 8.62
C THR A 518 19.06 -2.53 9.37
N ARG A 519 17.95 -1.76 9.41
CA ARG A 519 16.68 -2.09 10.07
C ARG A 519 15.62 -2.68 9.13
N TYR A 520 15.84 -2.69 7.82
CA TYR A 520 15.02 -3.46 6.88
C TYR A 520 15.50 -4.92 6.90
N PRO A 521 14.63 -5.93 6.96
CA PRO A 521 15.06 -7.32 6.86
C PRO A 521 15.41 -7.64 5.40
N PHE A 522 16.53 -7.10 4.90
CA PHE A 522 17.12 -7.41 3.60
C PHE A 522 17.26 -8.93 3.39
N SER A 523 17.58 -9.64 4.48
CA SER A 523 17.65 -11.10 4.52
C SER A 523 16.32 -11.80 4.27
N LYS A 524 15.16 -11.17 4.61
CA LYS A 524 13.85 -11.79 4.42
C LYS A 524 13.39 -11.81 2.96
N THR A 525 13.81 -10.84 2.14
CA THR A 525 13.50 -10.87 0.71
C THR A 525 14.10 -12.11 0.05
N GLN A 526 15.34 -12.44 0.41
CA GLN A 526 16.09 -13.59 -0.15
C GLN A 526 15.61 -14.95 0.39
N THR A 527 14.90 -14.94 1.52
CA THR A 527 14.23 -16.15 2.05
C THR A 527 12.85 -16.36 1.43
N ALA A 528 12.21 -15.30 0.93
CA ALA A 528 10.84 -15.34 0.44
C ALA A 528 10.74 -15.43 -1.08
N ILE A 529 11.65 -14.77 -1.81
CA ILE A 529 11.67 -14.74 -3.27
C ILE A 529 12.97 -15.38 -3.74
N PRO A 530 12.93 -16.59 -4.33
CA PRO A 530 14.12 -17.27 -4.80
C PRO A 530 14.66 -16.61 -6.07
N PHE A 531 15.96 -16.71 -6.27
CA PHE A 531 16.56 -16.49 -7.58
C PHE A 531 16.28 -17.68 -8.48
N GLU A 532 15.88 -17.43 -9.72
CA GLU A 532 15.68 -18.46 -10.75
C GLU A 532 15.68 -17.87 -12.17
N ASN A 533 15.81 -18.73 -13.18
CA ASN A 533 15.77 -18.35 -14.60
C ASN A 533 14.95 -19.30 -15.49
N LEU A 534 13.84 -19.84 -14.97
CA LEU A 534 12.95 -20.74 -15.71
C LEU A 534 12.34 -20.06 -16.94
N ASP A 535 11.93 -18.80 -16.85
CA ASP A 535 11.27 -18.11 -17.97
C ASP A 535 12.15 -18.05 -19.23
N PRO A 536 13.43 -17.60 -19.18
CA PRO A 536 14.34 -17.71 -20.31
C PRO A 536 14.44 -19.14 -20.90
N LEU A 537 14.51 -20.16 -20.05
CA LEU A 537 14.62 -21.57 -20.46
C LEU A 537 13.35 -22.10 -21.14
N LEU A 538 12.19 -21.58 -20.72
CA LEU A 538 10.89 -21.86 -21.32
C LEU A 538 10.63 -21.00 -22.58
N GLY A 539 11.53 -20.08 -22.93
CA GLY A 539 11.38 -19.19 -24.07
C GLY A 539 10.46 -17.99 -23.80
N CYS A 540 10.09 -17.76 -22.54
CA CYS A 540 9.33 -16.59 -22.12
C CYS A 540 10.25 -15.36 -22.08
N THR A 541 9.77 -14.24 -22.61
CA THR A 541 10.46 -12.96 -22.47
C THR A 541 10.28 -12.44 -21.04
N VAL A 542 11.37 -12.01 -20.41
CA VAL A 542 11.35 -11.49 -19.03
C VAL A 542 10.98 -10.01 -19.04
N SER A 543 9.88 -9.66 -18.37
CA SER A 543 9.40 -8.28 -18.26
C SER A 543 10.12 -7.52 -17.15
N MET A 544 10.31 -6.21 -17.37
CA MET A 544 10.78 -5.27 -16.35
C MET A 544 9.64 -4.37 -15.82
N SER A 545 8.42 -4.52 -16.34
CA SER A 545 7.25 -3.80 -15.84
C SER A 545 6.97 -4.21 -14.40
N LEU A 546 6.73 -3.24 -13.52
CA LEU A 546 6.42 -3.52 -12.12
C LEU A 546 5.20 -4.43 -11.97
N ASP A 547 4.14 -4.21 -12.76
CA ASP A 547 2.90 -5.00 -12.69
C ASP A 547 3.16 -6.47 -13.01
N ASP A 548 3.96 -6.75 -14.04
CA ASP A 548 4.32 -8.12 -14.44
C ASP A 548 5.23 -8.78 -13.41
N VAL A 549 6.23 -8.03 -12.92
CA VAL A 549 7.17 -8.48 -11.90
C VAL A 549 6.43 -8.82 -10.59
N GLU A 550 5.53 -7.95 -10.12
CA GLU A 550 4.73 -8.19 -8.92
C GLU A 550 3.80 -9.38 -9.09
N LYS A 551 3.08 -9.45 -10.23
CA LYS A 551 2.21 -10.57 -10.55
C LYS A 551 2.96 -11.90 -10.52
N LYS A 552 4.17 -11.94 -11.05
CA LYS A 552 5.01 -13.15 -11.09
C LYS A 552 5.60 -13.48 -9.72
N LEU A 553 6.41 -12.58 -9.15
CA LEU A 553 7.19 -12.86 -7.94
C LEU A 553 6.30 -12.99 -6.70
N VAL A 554 5.26 -12.16 -6.59
CA VAL A 554 4.35 -12.15 -5.43
C VAL A 554 3.10 -12.97 -5.72
N GLY A 555 2.38 -12.65 -6.80
CA GLY A 555 1.08 -13.26 -7.11
C GLY A 555 1.17 -14.75 -7.43
N GLN A 556 2.18 -15.15 -8.22
CA GLN A 556 2.39 -16.54 -8.66
C GLN A 556 3.40 -17.29 -7.79
N LYS A 557 3.96 -16.65 -6.74
CA LYS A 557 5.00 -17.26 -5.87
C LYS A 557 6.17 -17.85 -6.64
N ARG A 558 6.57 -17.18 -7.72
CA ARG A 558 7.74 -17.51 -8.53
C ARG A 558 8.95 -16.72 -8.04
N GLY A 559 10.12 -17.13 -8.51
CA GLY A 559 11.32 -16.33 -8.37
C GLY A 559 11.55 -15.42 -9.58
N GLY A 560 12.73 -14.84 -9.63
CA GLY A 560 13.22 -14.11 -10.80
C GLY A 560 14.71 -13.83 -10.68
N TYR A 561 15.34 -13.37 -11.75
CA TYR A 561 16.76 -12.99 -11.71
C TYR A 561 16.95 -11.51 -11.32
N CYS A 562 18.19 -10.99 -11.47
CA CYS A 562 18.60 -9.69 -10.94
C CYS A 562 17.68 -8.51 -11.31
N TYR A 563 17.16 -8.42 -12.53
CA TYR A 563 16.29 -7.31 -12.94
C TYR A 563 14.95 -7.37 -12.20
N GLU A 564 14.26 -8.50 -12.25
CA GLU A 564 12.94 -8.66 -11.61
C GLU A 564 13.02 -8.41 -10.09
N GLN A 565 14.02 -9.01 -9.43
CA GLN A 565 14.17 -8.87 -7.99
C GLN A 565 14.58 -7.45 -7.58
N ASN A 566 15.60 -6.86 -8.21
CA ASN A 566 16.06 -5.53 -7.83
C ASN A 566 15.10 -4.41 -8.29
N ILE A 567 14.28 -4.62 -9.33
CA ILE A 567 13.16 -3.72 -9.68
C ILE A 567 12.13 -3.74 -8.57
N LEU A 568 11.60 -4.92 -8.22
CA LEU A 568 10.60 -5.04 -7.14
C LEU A 568 11.14 -4.43 -5.85
N PHE A 569 12.36 -4.77 -5.48
CA PHE A 569 13.00 -4.27 -4.27
C PHE A 569 13.20 -2.75 -4.29
N MET A 570 13.67 -2.18 -5.40
CA MET A 570 13.80 -0.73 -5.57
C MET A 570 12.46 -0.02 -5.39
N HIS A 571 11.38 -0.56 -5.96
CA HIS A 571 10.04 0.02 -5.85
C HIS A 571 9.54 -0.04 -4.40
N VAL A 572 9.72 -1.18 -3.72
CA VAL A 572 9.41 -1.31 -2.29
C VAL A 572 10.19 -0.28 -1.46
N LEU A 573 11.50 -0.14 -1.67
CA LEU A 573 12.33 0.84 -0.97
C LEU A 573 11.83 2.28 -1.15
N LYS A 574 11.42 2.65 -2.37
CA LYS A 574 10.86 3.98 -2.65
C LYS A 574 9.53 4.18 -1.94
N GLU A 575 8.65 3.18 -1.99
CA GLU A 575 7.31 3.26 -1.44
C GLU A 575 7.33 3.38 0.10
N ILE A 576 8.22 2.65 0.76
CA ILE A 576 8.41 2.75 2.23
C ILE A 576 9.15 4.03 2.67
N GLY A 577 9.63 4.85 1.73
CA GLY A 577 10.13 6.20 1.99
C GLY A 577 11.66 6.35 2.03
N PHE A 578 12.44 5.38 1.52
CA PHE A 578 13.88 5.56 1.37
C PHE A 578 14.19 6.60 0.29
N LYS A 579 15.24 7.41 0.52
CA LYS A 579 15.65 8.50 -0.37
C LYS A 579 16.79 8.08 -1.27
N ASN A 580 16.92 8.75 -2.41
CA ASN A 580 17.99 8.56 -3.40
C ASN A 580 18.18 7.09 -3.84
N VAL A 581 17.07 6.33 -3.89
CA VAL A 581 17.07 4.94 -4.35
C VAL A 581 17.34 4.90 -5.86
N THR A 582 18.53 4.42 -6.23
CA THR A 582 19.11 4.58 -7.56
C THR A 582 19.56 3.21 -8.11
N PRO A 583 19.11 2.81 -9.32
CA PRO A 583 19.59 1.59 -9.94
C PRO A 583 20.98 1.80 -10.57
N HIS A 584 21.82 0.77 -10.58
CA HIS A 584 23.10 0.75 -11.26
C HIS A 584 23.24 -0.50 -12.12
N SER A 585 24.14 -0.43 -13.10
CA SER A 585 24.45 -1.53 -14.01
C SER A 585 25.87 -2.03 -13.77
N GLY A 586 26.04 -3.34 -13.64
CA GLY A 586 27.28 -4.01 -13.29
C GLY A 586 27.70 -5.12 -14.25
N ARG A 587 29.01 -5.42 -14.26
CA ARG A 587 29.66 -6.51 -14.99
C ARG A 587 29.99 -7.65 -14.03
N VAL A 588 29.55 -8.86 -14.34
CA VAL A 588 29.70 -10.02 -13.43
C VAL A 588 31.06 -10.69 -13.60
N TYR A 589 31.85 -10.74 -12.51
CA TYR A 589 33.19 -11.34 -12.45
C TYR A 589 33.25 -12.60 -11.58
N TRP A 590 32.10 -13.17 -11.22
CA TRP A 590 31.99 -14.37 -10.38
C TRP A 590 32.69 -15.61 -10.94
N ILE A 591 32.66 -15.77 -12.27
CA ILE A 591 33.45 -16.77 -12.98
C ILE A 591 34.70 -16.07 -13.50
N GLU A 592 35.84 -16.38 -12.91
CA GLU A 592 37.14 -15.84 -13.30
C GLU A 592 37.48 -16.21 -14.74
N ARG A 593 37.67 -15.19 -15.58
CA ARG A 593 38.10 -15.31 -16.98
C ARG A 593 39.17 -14.24 -17.23
N PRO A 594 40.46 -14.57 -17.00
CA PRO A 594 41.54 -13.60 -17.16
C PRO A 594 41.50 -12.92 -18.53
N GLY A 595 41.60 -11.59 -18.55
CA GLY A 595 41.60 -10.77 -19.76
C GLY A 595 40.24 -10.60 -20.45
N TYR A 596 39.15 -11.15 -19.92
CA TYR A 596 37.81 -10.99 -20.48
C TYR A 596 37.00 -9.94 -19.69
N VAL A 597 36.51 -8.92 -20.39
CA VAL A 597 35.59 -7.91 -19.84
C VAL A 597 34.14 -8.34 -20.11
N PRO A 598 33.33 -8.68 -19.09
CA PRO A 598 31.94 -9.08 -19.28
C PRO A 598 31.05 -7.90 -19.69
N PRO A 599 29.92 -8.15 -20.37
CA PRO A 599 28.91 -7.12 -20.60
C PRO A 599 28.28 -6.64 -19.29
N ARG A 600 27.67 -5.45 -19.31
CA ARG A 600 26.95 -4.86 -18.18
C ARG A 600 25.55 -5.48 -18.05
N THR A 601 25.49 -6.65 -17.44
CA THR A 601 24.29 -7.48 -17.40
C THR A 601 23.72 -7.68 -16.00
N HIS A 602 24.29 -7.07 -14.96
CA HIS A 602 23.75 -7.12 -13.61
C HIS A 602 23.09 -5.79 -13.24
N MET A 603 21.98 -5.86 -12.50
CA MET A 603 21.35 -4.69 -11.89
C MET A 603 21.54 -4.75 -10.38
N LEU A 604 21.88 -3.62 -9.76
CA LEU A 604 21.90 -3.44 -8.30
C LEU A 604 21.30 -2.08 -7.94
N VAL A 605 21.13 -1.80 -6.65
CA VAL A 605 20.53 -0.57 -6.15
C VAL A 605 21.45 0.10 -5.13
N SER A 606 21.53 1.43 -5.14
CA SER A 606 22.03 2.21 -4.02
C SER A 606 20.91 3.05 -3.41
N LEU A 607 21.06 3.44 -2.16
CA LEU A 607 20.11 4.28 -1.44
C LEU A 607 20.81 5.11 -0.39
N ASP A 608 20.23 6.26 -0.06
CA ASP A 608 20.70 7.08 1.06
C ASP A 608 19.87 6.83 2.29
N VAL A 609 20.56 6.68 3.41
CA VAL A 609 19.91 6.54 4.69
C VAL A 609 20.59 7.36 5.76
N GLU A 610 19.80 8.27 6.35
CA GLU A 610 20.29 9.25 7.32
C GLU A 610 21.51 10.02 6.78
N GLY A 611 21.55 10.27 5.47
CA GLY A 611 22.66 10.96 4.79
C GLY A 611 23.87 10.06 4.48
N THR A 612 23.80 8.76 4.76
CA THR A 612 24.86 7.79 4.45
C THR A 612 24.47 6.92 3.24
N PRO A 613 25.32 6.79 2.21
CA PRO A 613 25.05 5.95 1.05
C PRO A 613 25.27 4.46 1.37
N TYR A 614 24.35 3.62 0.89
CA TYR A 614 24.40 2.16 0.98
C TYR A 614 24.20 1.52 -0.39
N LEU A 615 24.82 0.36 -0.60
CA LEU A 615 24.51 -0.58 -1.67
C LEU A 615 23.55 -1.66 -1.17
N ALA A 616 22.65 -2.05 -2.07
CA ALA A 616 21.60 -3.01 -1.87
C ALA A 616 21.48 -3.89 -3.12
N ASP A 617 21.55 -5.21 -2.93
CA ASP A 617 21.39 -6.17 -4.01
C ASP A 617 20.74 -7.43 -3.46
N VAL A 618 19.53 -7.71 -3.94
CA VAL A 618 18.78 -8.92 -3.58
C VAL A 618 18.74 -9.94 -4.71
N GLY A 619 19.33 -9.63 -5.87
CA GLY A 619 19.08 -10.33 -7.13
C GLY A 619 20.28 -11.05 -7.75
N PHE A 620 21.43 -11.12 -7.07
CA PHE A 620 22.63 -11.75 -7.65
C PHE A 620 22.56 -13.29 -7.74
N GLY A 621 21.76 -13.93 -6.89
CA GLY A 621 21.70 -15.38 -6.74
C GLY A 621 22.55 -15.89 -5.58
N ALA A 622 23.38 -16.91 -5.80
CA ALA A 622 24.07 -17.64 -4.72
C ALA A 622 25.07 -16.80 -3.89
N ALA A 623 25.53 -15.66 -4.41
CA ALA A 623 26.45 -14.75 -3.70
C ALA A 623 25.79 -13.40 -3.34
N THR A 624 24.46 -13.37 -3.25
CA THR A 624 23.70 -12.17 -2.85
C THR A 624 24.07 -11.73 -1.43
N PHE A 625 24.14 -10.43 -1.20
CA PHE A 625 24.49 -9.87 0.11
C PHE A 625 23.37 -10.14 1.11
N SER A 626 23.71 -10.60 2.31
CA SER A 626 22.70 -10.91 3.33
C SER A 626 22.16 -9.66 4.06
N GLY A 627 22.54 -8.48 3.60
CA GLY A 627 22.20 -7.18 4.17
C GLY A 627 22.69 -6.02 3.31
N PRO A 628 22.32 -4.77 3.66
CA PRO A 628 22.82 -3.58 2.96
C PRO A 628 24.29 -3.35 3.32
N VAL A 629 25.07 -2.89 2.34
CA VAL A 629 26.51 -2.66 2.47
C VAL A 629 26.75 -1.15 2.49
N ARG A 630 27.43 -0.60 3.49
CA ARG A 630 27.81 0.82 3.46
C ARG A 630 28.68 1.07 2.23
N PHE A 631 28.46 2.19 1.55
CA PHE A 631 29.30 2.57 0.42
C PHE A 631 30.63 3.16 0.94
N VAL A 632 31.47 2.28 1.50
CA VAL A 632 32.83 2.59 1.96
C VAL A 632 33.79 1.63 1.29
N VAL A 633 34.81 2.20 0.66
CA VAL A 633 35.83 1.48 -0.09
C VAL A 633 36.89 0.92 0.85
N ASP A 634 37.39 -0.27 0.53
CA ASP A 634 38.47 -1.00 1.21
C ASP A 634 38.21 -1.34 2.69
N GLU A 635 36.94 -1.23 3.13
CA GLU A 635 36.49 -1.64 4.46
C GLU A 635 35.74 -2.99 4.37
N PRO A 636 36.27 -4.08 4.96
CA PRO A 636 35.51 -5.32 5.15
C PRO A 636 34.32 -5.09 6.07
N GLN A 637 33.14 -5.51 5.63
CA GLN A 637 31.88 -5.40 6.35
C GLN A 637 31.28 -6.79 6.58
N GLU A 638 31.06 -7.12 7.84
CA GLU A 638 30.40 -8.37 8.26
C GLU A 638 28.88 -8.22 8.11
N LEU A 639 28.26 -9.07 7.31
CA LEU A 639 26.81 -9.22 7.19
C LEU A 639 26.38 -10.58 7.79
N PRO A 640 25.08 -10.81 8.06
CA PRO A 640 24.63 -12.01 8.77
C PRO A 640 25.09 -13.36 8.18
N ARG A 641 25.34 -13.44 6.86
CA ARG A 641 25.75 -14.68 6.17
C ARG A 641 27.03 -14.55 5.34
N ASN A 642 27.54 -13.34 5.14
CA ASN A 642 28.68 -13.11 4.27
C ASN A 642 29.49 -11.89 4.72
N LYS A 643 30.78 -11.93 4.43
CA LYS A 643 31.69 -10.80 4.62
C LYS A 643 31.98 -10.17 3.27
N ILE A 644 31.69 -8.89 3.12
CA ILE A 644 31.72 -8.16 1.85
C ILE A 644 32.69 -6.98 1.93
N ARG A 645 33.27 -6.56 0.81
CA ARG A 645 33.95 -5.26 0.68
C ARG A 645 33.75 -4.66 -0.69
N LEU A 646 33.86 -3.34 -0.78
CA LEU A 646 34.00 -2.60 -2.04
C LEU A 646 35.48 -2.28 -2.25
N VAL A 647 35.95 -2.31 -3.49
CA VAL A 647 37.32 -1.96 -3.89
C VAL A 647 37.26 -0.91 -4.99
N ASP A 648 38.10 0.12 -4.94
CA ASP A 648 38.25 1.11 -6.02
C ASP A 648 39.06 0.49 -7.17
N VAL A 649 38.46 0.47 -8.35
CA VAL A 649 39.03 -0.11 -9.58
C VAL A 649 38.99 0.86 -10.76
N LYS A 650 38.76 2.16 -10.53
CA LYS A 650 38.54 3.16 -11.59
C LYS A 650 39.68 3.27 -12.61
N ASP A 651 40.91 2.98 -12.17
CA ASP A 651 42.12 3.06 -12.99
C ASP A 651 42.60 1.68 -13.51
N GLN A 652 41.75 0.65 -13.40
CA GLN A 652 42.10 -0.73 -13.77
C GLN A 652 41.32 -1.17 -15.02
N GLU A 653 42.00 -1.17 -16.18
CA GLU A 653 41.39 -1.46 -17.49
C GLU A 653 40.69 -2.83 -17.57
N GLU A 654 41.16 -3.82 -16.82
CA GLU A 654 40.57 -5.16 -16.74
C GLU A 654 39.11 -5.17 -16.22
N PHE A 655 38.69 -4.10 -15.54
CA PHE A 655 37.31 -3.90 -15.08
C PHE A 655 36.45 -3.10 -16.07
N GLY A 656 36.92 -2.86 -17.28
CA GLY A 656 36.12 -2.32 -18.39
C GLY A 656 35.55 -0.93 -18.10
N GLY A 657 36.35 -0.10 -17.43
CA GLY A 657 36.01 1.27 -17.01
C GLY A 657 35.17 1.37 -15.73
N SER A 658 34.84 0.26 -15.07
CA SER A 658 34.06 0.28 -13.82
C SER A 658 34.83 1.01 -12.72
N GLU A 659 34.11 1.62 -11.77
CA GLU A 659 34.72 2.40 -10.68
C GLU A 659 34.90 1.57 -9.40
N TYR A 660 33.94 0.67 -9.15
CA TYR A 660 33.90 -0.10 -7.91
C TYR A 660 33.73 -1.59 -8.19
N LEU A 661 34.48 -2.42 -7.49
CA LEU A 661 34.37 -3.87 -7.51
C LEU A 661 33.84 -4.36 -6.16
N VAL A 662 32.79 -5.18 -6.19
CA VAL A 662 32.29 -5.86 -4.99
C VAL A 662 32.92 -7.24 -4.87
N GLN A 663 33.43 -7.54 -3.68
CA GLN A 663 34.02 -8.83 -3.34
C GLN A 663 33.35 -9.44 -2.12
N VAL A 664 33.26 -10.77 -2.12
CA VAL A 664 32.82 -11.58 -0.98
C VAL A 664 33.97 -12.44 -0.46
N PHE A 665 34.07 -12.60 0.85
CA PHE A 665 35.06 -13.45 1.47
C PHE A 665 34.52 -14.88 1.59
N LEU A 666 35.16 -15.83 0.90
CA LEU A 666 34.78 -17.24 0.88
C LEU A 666 36.03 -18.11 0.93
N LYS A 667 36.03 -19.13 1.79
CA LYS A 667 37.14 -20.10 1.93
C LYS A 667 38.50 -19.39 2.06
N ASP A 668 38.57 -18.45 3.01
CA ASP A 668 39.75 -17.65 3.34
C ASP A 668 40.29 -16.76 2.22
N LYS A 669 39.49 -16.47 1.19
CA LYS A 669 39.89 -15.62 0.06
C LYS A 669 38.78 -14.66 -0.34
N TRP A 670 39.18 -13.47 -0.78
CA TRP A 670 38.28 -12.53 -1.44
C TRP A 670 38.01 -12.99 -2.87
N LYS A 671 36.74 -13.10 -3.24
CA LYS A 671 36.27 -13.44 -4.58
C LYS A 671 35.52 -12.28 -5.21
N ASN A 672 35.80 -12.04 -6.49
CA ASN A 672 35.11 -11.03 -7.28
C ASN A 672 33.65 -11.43 -7.50
N VAL A 673 32.73 -10.49 -7.33
CA VAL A 673 31.30 -10.69 -7.59
C VAL A 673 30.92 -9.95 -8.88
N TYR A 674 30.94 -8.61 -8.83
CA TYR A 674 30.73 -7.75 -9.97
C TYR A 674 31.40 -6.40 -9.79
N ALA A 675 31.69 -5.73 -10.91
CA ALA A 675 32.15 -4.34 -10.93
C ALA A 675 31.10 -3.42 -11.55
N PHE A 676 30.96 -2.18 -11.08
CA PHE A 676 29.92 -1.25 -11.52
C PHE A 676 30.40 0.21 -11.51
N HIS A 677 29.63 1.08 -12.16
CA HIS A 677 29.82 2.54 -12.10
C HIS A 677 28.85 3.15 -11.09
N ALA A 678 29.27 4.20 -10.36
CA ALA A 678 28.35 4.92 -9.48
C ALA A 678 27.29 5.76 -10.23
N HIS A 679 27.43 5.94 -11.55
CA HIS A 679 26.41 6.63 -12.32
C HIS A 679 25.08 5.85 -12.31
N PRO A 680 23.93 6.54 -12.17
CA PRO A 680 22.62 5.90 -12.28
C PRO A 680 22.45 5.19 -13.64
N ALA A 681 21.98 3.96 -13.60
CA ALA A 681 21.53 3.28 -14.82
C ALA A 681 20.19 3.87 -15.28
N ILE A 682 20.07 4.14 -16.57
CA ILE A 682 18.78 4.51 -17.18
C ILE A 682 18.03 3.25 -17.59
N GLU A 683 16.70 3.32 -17.50
CA GLU A 683 15.81 2.17 -17.72
C GLU A 683 16.01 1.52 -19.09
N SER A 684 16.14 2.33 -20.15
CA SER A 684 16.36 1.82 -21.52
C SER A 684 17.65 0.99 -21.66
N ASP A 685 18.70 1.33 -20.92
CA ASP A 685 19.95 0.56 -20.95
C ASP A 685 19.77 -0.79 -20.23
N LEU A 686 19.02 -0.79 -19.13
CA LEU A 686 18.68 -2.00 -18.39
C LEU A 686 17.77 -2.92 -19.24
N GLU A 687 16.81 -2.36 -20.00
CA GLU A 687 15.96 -3.12 -20.92
C GLU A 687 16.77 -3.86 -21.99
N VAL A 688 17.77 -3.21 -22.59
CA VAL A 688 18.66 -3.82 -23.58
C VAL A 688 19.46 -4.97 -22.96
N SER A 689 20.01 -4.76 -21.76
CA SER A 689 20.76 -5.80 -21.05
C SER A 689 19.86 -6.97 -20.62
N ASN A 690 18.66 -6.69 -20.11
CA ASN A 690 17.64 -7.68 -19.77
C ASN A 690 17.24 -8.53 -20.99
N PHE A 691 16.99 -7.87 -22.13
CA PHE A 691 16.68 -8.55 -23.38
C PHE A 691 17.81 -9.48 -23.82
N TYR A 692 19.07 -9.02 -23.77
CA TYR A 692 20.22 -9.87 -24.08
C TYR A 692 20.26 -11.11 -23.19
N ILE A 693 20.10 -10.97 -21.89
CA ILE A 693 20.17 -12.10 -20.96
C ILE A 693 19.00 -13.08 -21.16
N GLY A 694 17.78 -12.56 -21.33
CA GLY A 694 16.58 -13.37 -21.46
C GLY A 694 16.42 -14.06 -22.82
N ASN A 695 17.00 -13.50 -23.89
CA ASN A 695 16.73 -13.96 -25.26
C ASN A 695 17.95 -14.42 -26.06
N SER A 696 19.15 -13.90 -25.77
CA SER A 696 20.34 -14.23 -26.55
C SER A 696 20.71 -15.71 -26.39
N THR A 697 20.96 -16.40 -27.50
CA THR A 697 21.50 -17.77 -27.50
C THR A 697 22.90 -17.84 -26.86
N LYS A 698 23.61 -16.71 -26.75
CA LYS A 698 24.90 -16.60 -26.06
C LYS A 698 24.78 -16.39 -24.56
N SER A 699 23.58 -16.17 -24.03
CA SER A 699 23.36 -15.97 -22.60
C SER A 699 23.46 -17.29 -21.85
N ILE A 700 24.16 -17.29 -20.70
CA ILE A 700 24.18 -18.47 -19.82
C ILE A 700 22.79 -18.79 -19.26
N PHE A 701 21.93 -17.77 -19.13
CA PHE A 701 20.58 -17.92 -18.59
C PHE A 701 19.61 -18.62 -19.55
N LYS A 702 19.98 -18.77 -20.83
CA LYS A 702 19.22 -19.56 -21.82
C LYS A 702 19.68 -21.01 -21.93
N ASN A 703 20.86 -21.32 -21.41
CA ASN A 703 21.54 -22.59 -21.64
C ASN A 703 21.87 -23.35 -20.35
N LYS A 704 21.64 -22.75 -19.19
CA LYS A 704 21.83 -23.37 -17.88
C LYS A 704 20.70 -22.98 -16.96
N PHE A 705 20.20 -23.93 -16.19
CA PHE A 705 19.30 -23.63 -15.08
C PHE A 705 20.12 -23.19 -13.86
N MET A 706 19.64 -22.16 -13.18
CA MET A 706 20.23 -21.61 -11.97
C MET A 706 19.11 -21.21 -11.02
N ALA A 707 19.16 -21.69 -9.77
CA ALA A 707 18.32 -21.19 -8.70
C ALA A 707 19.11 -21.00 -7.40
N ALA A 708 18.70 -20.04 -6.58
CA ALA A 708 19.30 -19.82 -5.26
C ALA A 708 18.27 -19.29 -4.26
N VAL A 709 18.37 -19.70 -2.99
CA VAL A 709 17.52 -19.21 -1.90
C VAL A 709 18.28 -19.22 -0.57
N HIS A 710 17.94 -18.31 0.33
CA HIS A 710 18.37 -18.37 1.72
C HIS A 710 17.29 -19.08 2.54
N GLY A 711 17.59 -20.25 3.09
CA GLY A 711 16.77 -20.91 4.10
C GLY A 711 17.01 -20.36 5.51
N PRO A 712 16.26 -20.80 6.52
CA PRO A 712 16.42 -20.33 7.90
C PRO A 712 17.86 -20.40 8.41
N ASP A 713 18.55 -21.52 8.16
CA ASP A 713 19.91 -21.83 8.61
C ASP A 713 20.82 -22.36 7.49
N TYR A 714 20.40 -22.23 6.23
CA TYR A 714 21.17 -22.67 5.06
C TYR A 714 21.08 -21.69 3.88
N ASN A 715 21.98 -21.85 2.92
CA ASN A 715 21.92 -21.27 1.58
C ASN A 715 21.90 -22.42 0.57
N ALA A 716 20.89 -22.48 -0.28
CA ALA A 716 20.79 -23.49 -1.32
C ALA A 716 21.02 -22.86 -2.70
N ALA A 717 21.77 -23.55 -3.55
CA ALA A 717 21.97 -23.18 -4.94
C ALA A 717 21.91 -24.42 -5.83
N MET A 718 21.14 -24.34 -6.91
CA MET A 718 21.01 -25.41 -7.88
C MET A 718 21.48 -24.92 -9.25
N THR A 719 22.32 -25.71 -9.91
CA THR A 719 22.75 -25.48 -11.30
C THR A 719 22.48 -26.73 -12.11
N ASN A 720 21.62 -26.62 -13.13
CA ASN A 720 21.00 -27.78 -13.79
C ASN A 720 20.44 -28.74 -12.72
N CYS A 721 20.81 -30.02 -12.77
CA CYS A 721 20.39 -31.01 -11.78
C CYS A 721 21.38 -31.17 -10.60
N ASN A 722 22.28 -30.21 -10.36
CA ASN A 722 23.22 -30.27 -9.24
C ASN A 722 22.83 -29.27 -8.16
N LEU A 723 22.42 -29.78 -6.99
CA LEU A 723 22.02 -29.00 -5.83
C LEU A 723 23.14 -28.99 -4.79
N ASN A 724 23.53 -27.80 -4.35
CA ASN A 724 24.44 -27.59 -3.22
C ASN A 724 23.69 -26.85 -2.10
N ILE A 725 23.79 -27.37 -0.88
CA ILE A 725 23.24 -26.74 0.33
C ILE A 725 24.38 -26.47 1.28
N HIS A 726 24.57 -25.21 1.65
CA HIS A 726 25.56 -24.77 2.63
C HIS A 726 24.85 -24.31 3.90
N TYR A 727 25.04 -25.02 4.99
CA TYR A 727 24.50 -24.64 6.29
C TYR A 727 25.39 -23.60 6.96
N LEU A 728 24.80 -22.72 7.76
CA LEU A 728 25.52 -21.67 8.47
C LEU A 728 26.47 -22.22 9.55
N ASP A 729 26.26 -23.46 9.99
CA ASP A 729 27.16 -24.19 10.91
C ASP A 729 28.39 -24.80 10.22
N GLY A 730 28.54 -24.60 8.91
CA GLY A 730 29.65 -25.09 8.10
C GLY A 730 29.43 -26.45 7.43
N ARG A 731 28.30 -27.13 7.66
CA ARG A 731 27.95 -28.35 6.91
C ARG A 731 27.66 -28.02 5.45
N GLU A 732 27.99 -28.94 4.55
CA GLU A 732 27.76 -28.84 3.11
C GLU A 732 27.16 -30.15 2.59
N GLU A 733 26.08 -30.06 1.83
CA GLU A 733 25.48 -31.18 1.09
C GLU A 733 25.55 -30.93 -0.40
N LYS A 734 25.85 -31.99 -1.16
CA LYS A 734 25.86 -31.98 -2.62
C LYS A 734 25.05 -33.13 -3.14
N HIS A 735 24.13 -32.83 -4.04
CA HIS A 735 23.24 -33.79 -4.65
C HIS A 735 23.30 -33.65 -6.17
N SER A 736 23.58 -34.73 -6.88
CA SER A 736 23.32 -34.86 -8.30
C SER A 736 21.96 -35.55 -8.46
N LEU A 737 21.01 -34.82 -9.02
CA LEU A 737 19.59 -35.17 -9.09
C LEU A 737 19.24 -35.69 -10.49
N SER A 738 18.17 -36.48 -10.61
CA SER A 738 17.48 -36.67 -11.90
C SER A 738 16.63 -35.44 -12.25
N PRO A 739 16.15 -35.30 -13.50
CA PRO A 739 15.22 -34.23 -13.88
C PRO A 739 13.97 -34.17 -12.99
N GLU A 740 13.41 -35.32 -12.63
CA GLU A 740 12.24 -35.43 -11.76
C GLU A 740 12.55 -34.91 -10.35
N GLN A 741 13.68 -35.32 -9.80
CA GLN A 741 14.14 -34.86 -8.49
C GLN A 741 14.45 -33.36 -8.50
N ALA A 742 15.01 -32.84 -9.59
CA ALA A 742 15.28 -31.40 -9.72
C ALA A 742 13.97 -30.59 -9.66
N VAL A 743 12.92 -31.02 -10.40
CA VAL A 743 11.59 -30.41 -10.37
C VAL A 743 10.98 -30.46 -8.96
N GLU A 744 11.09 -31.60 -8.27
CA GLU A 744 10.62 -31.73 -6.88
C GLU A 744 11.35 -30.74 -5.93
N LYS A 745 12.67 -30.56 -6.10
CA LYS A 745 13.46 -29.63 -5.29
C LYS A 745 13.11 -28.17 -5.53
N LEU A 746 12.62 -27.78 -6.72
CA LEU A 746 12.10 -26.43 -6.94
C LEU A 746 10.96 -26.10 -5.96
N ARG A 747 10.03 -27.02 -5.74
CA ARG A 747 8.88 -26.81 -4.84
C ARG A 747 9.28 -26.95 -3.37
N THR A 748 10.09 -27.95 -3.04
CA THR A 748 10.38 -28.30 -1.64
C THR A 748 11.50 -27.50 -1.00
N VAL A 749 12.52 -27.11 -1.76
CA VAL A 749 13.70 -26.35 -1.24
C VAL A 749 13.63 -24.88 -1.63
N PHE A 750 13.32 -24.59 -2.90
CA PHE A 750 13.30 -23.20 -3.39
C PHE A 750 11.93 -22.53 -3.24
N HIS A 751 10.89 -23.28 -2.89
CA HIS A 751 9.51 -22.80 -2.75
C HIS A 751 8.98 -22.10 -4.01
N ILE A 752 9.43 -22.53 -5.19
CA ILE A 752 8.99 -22.01 -6.48
C ILE A 752 7.73 -22.77 -6.90
N ASP A 753 6.62 -22.04 -7.04
CA ASP A 753 5.39 -22.61 -7.59
C ASP A 753 5.43 -22.55 -9.12
N VAL A 754 5.39 -23.71 -9.78
CA VAL A 754 5.44 -23.78 -11.25
C VAL A 754 4.22 -24.57 -11.74
N PRO A 755 3.44 -24.04 -12.71
CA PRO A 755 2.27 -24.73 -13.25
C PRO A 755 2.62 -26.11 -13.78
N ASP A 756 1.76 -27.10 -13.53
CA ASP A 756 1.91 -28.47 -14.04
C ASP A 756 1.89 -28.55 -15.58
N THR A 757 1.43 -27.48 -16.25
CA THR A 757 1.42 -27.34 -17.71
C THR A 757 2.78 -26.98 -18.31
N ALA A 758 3.77 -26.61 -17.49
CA ALA A 758 5.12 -26.31 -17.97
C ALA A 758 5.95 -27.60 -18.15
N ASP A 759 6.58 -27.76 -19.32
CA ASP A 759 7.46 -28.90 -19.62
C ASP A 759 8.84 -28.76 -18.92
N LEU A 760 8.83 -28.83 -17.58
CA LEU A 760 10.07 -28.74 -16.80
C LEU A 760 10.92 -29.99 -16.92
N HIS A 761 10.29 -31.17 -17.01
CA HIS A 761 11.02 -32.42 -17.24
C HIS A 761 11.79 -32.36 -18.56
N GLY A 762 11.17 -31.90 -19.64
CA GLY A 762 11.85 -31.68 -20.92
C GLY A 762 12.90 -30.59 -20.84
N VAL A 763 12.71 -29.51 -20.07
CA VAL A 763 13.76 -28.50 -19.82
C VAL A 763 14.99 -29.14 -19.15
N PHE A 764 14.81 -29.85 -18.04
CA PHE A 764 15.94 -30.46 -17.32
C PHE A 764 16.59 -31.61 -18.11
N ALA A 765 15.81 -32.42 -18.82
CA ALA A 765 16.33 -33.46 -19.71
C ALA A 765 17.19 -32.88 -20.85
N ARG A 766 16.80 -31.73 -21.44
CA ARG A 766 17.63 -31.02 -22.43
C ARG A 766 18.92 -30.47 -21.83
N LEU A 767 18.94 -30.16 -20.53
CA LEU A 767 20.12 -29.66 -19.83
C LEU A 767 21.06 -30.78 -19.34
N GLU A 768 20.62 -32.03 -19.37
CA GLU A 768 21.43 -33.24 -19.11
C GLU A 768 22.07 -33.85 -20.38
N GLY A 769 21.52 -33.54 -21.56
CA GLY A 769 22.08 -33.96 -22.86
C GLY A 769 23.41 -33.26 -23.19
N PRO A 770 24.22 -33.82 -24.10
CA PRO A 770 25.57 -33.33 -24.42
C PRO A 770 25.62 -31.90 -24.96
#